data_AF-A0A935XG68-F1
#
_entry.id   AF-A0A935XG68-F1
#
_cell.length_a   1.000
_cell.length_b   1.000
_cell.length_c   1.000
_cell.angle_alpha   90.00
_cell.angle_beta   90.00
_cell.angle_gamma   90.00
#
_symmetry.space_group_name_H-M   'P 1'
#
loop_
_entity.id
_entity.type
_entity.pdbx_description
1 polymer ?
#
loop_
_entity_poly.entity_id
_entity_poly.type
_entity_poly.pdbx_seq_one_letter_code
_entity_poly.pdbx_strand_id
1 'polypeptide(L)'
;MPPPRLAARIRCFAYAALAIAPLVGVRGTVAHAQQPLNLGFDRPSVAYADRPWGWSLGWSAFAPGAPASFTLDSAVRAEGRFSLRVVAADTGALAPPRMLMLQLPAEVTRGRALRLRGSVRAQGLRGAASVHLEAWGDRVVPAGDSMVLHDAAVDSGWRSFDLAVRVPDDATIHSIVLMVGVRGSGTAWFDAITLDLDGLRITELPGHTAAVTAAQRAWLARRTAPISTLGPISRDRHAGRRVAALDPDLALVSRIVGNARLVGLGESTHGTREFFVAKHRLLAHLAREMGFDVFAIEANQLAVETLNAFVLGGPGTARDAMRVLFRVWNTEEMLGLVEWMRAHNDANPQRRVRFIGYDMQDHWTPGDSLDAFARRVAPAWEGRVRALTSAYRAQPSFVMPNAPDSARAAWLAAADSLWQEASARRAGWLSVARSHRDTIAVEWAVHSADLLRQAASLNRSLNSPDRDSLMAANLDWAMRTLYPTSRAVVWAHDVHVSHGGDRRRSFNAGAQMGAHLKRTYGYDYRAFSFLTRAGAYRATRGLADHEMIAAAAYPAPPGSVEALLATLPRARGSVGLVADVRVPEHDQRGSWLWQPRPIRHIGYAAYDYGFEIRAVMPLEFDGVVFVERTSAARPLR
;
A
#
# COMPACT_ATOMS: atom_id res chain seq x y z
N MET A 1 24.15 47.10 -17.09
CA MET A 1 23.50 46.62 -15.85
C MET A 1 22.75 45.35 -16.17
N PRO A 2 23.11 44.20 -15.58
CA PRO A 2 22.55 42.90 -15.92
C PRO A 2 21.24 42.61 -15.15
N PRO A 3 20.40 41.67 -15.61
CA PRO A 3 19.06 41.39 -15.08
C PRO A 3 19.10 40.45 -13.86
N PRO A 4 18.02 40.40 -13.04
CA PRO A 4 17.97 39.62 -11.81
C PRO A 4 17.74 38.13 -12.10
N ARG A 5 18.52 37.28 -11.41
CA ARG A 5 18.44 35.81 -11.45
C ARG A 5 17.27 35.32 -10.59
N LEU A 6 16.33 34.62 -11.21
CA LEU A 6 15.26 33.88 -10.54
C LEU A 6 15.83 32.53 -10.05
N ALA A 7 16.04 32.39 -8.75
CA ALA A 7 16.46 31.13 -8.14
C ALA A 7 15.24 30.21 -7.93
N ALA A 8 15.17 29.12 -8.70
CA ALA A 8 14.20 28.05 -8.51
C ALA A 8 14.49 27.31 -7.20
N ARG A 9 13.59 27.44 -6.22
CA ARG A 9 13.57 26.62 -5.01
C ARG A 9 12.94 25.25 -5.35
N ILE A 10 13.77 24.24 -5.49
CA ILE A 10 13.33 22.83 -5.44
C ILE A 10 13.02 22.52 -3.97
N ARG A 11 11.74 22.40 -3.63
CA ARG A 11 11.29 21.88 -2.33
C ARG A 11 11.13 20.37 -2.46
N CYS A 12 12.04 19.61 -1.87
CA CYS A 12 11.83 18.19 -1.59
C CYS A 12 10.72 18.07 -0.53
N PHE A 13 9.70 17.26 -0.82
CA PHE A 13 8.64 16.92 0.13
C PHE A 13 9.20 15.95 1.18
N ALA A 14 9.44 16.46 2.40
CA ALA A 14 9.69 15.65 3.58
C ALA A 14 8.36 15.21 4.20
N TYR A 15 8.22 13.91 4.49
CA TYR A 15 7.15 13.37 5.32
C TYR A 15 7.33 13.89 6.75
N ALA A 16 6.51 14.85 7.18
CA ALA A 16 6.52 15.36 8.54
C ALA A 16 5.67 14.44 9.45
N ALA A 17 6.34 13.58 10.21
CA ALA A 17 5.77 12.97 11.41
C ALA A 17 6.08 13.89 12.60
N LEU A 18 5.08 14.50 13.24
CA LEU A 18 5.32 15.26 14.47
C LEU A 18 4.11 15.37 15.41
N ALA A 19 4.39 14.97 16.65
CA ALA A 19 3.89 15.39 17.95
C ALA A 19 2.39 15.21 18.28
N ILE A 20 2.12 14.22 19.14
CA ILE A 20 1.09 14.30 20.17
C ILE A 20 1.75 13.98 21.51
N ALA A 21 1.98 15.00 22.34
CA ALA A 21 2.25 14.82 23.77
C ALA A 21 0.91 14.65 24.52
N PRO A 22 0.92 13.86 25.60
CA PRO A 22 0.80 14.53 26.89
C PRO A 22 1.83 14.03 27.92
N LEU A 23 2.35 14.98 28.69
CA LEU A 23 3.02 14.75 29.97
C LEU A 23 2.05 14.04 30.93
N VAL A 24 2.39 12.83 31.36
CA VAL A 24 1.96 12.29 32.67
C VAL A 24 3.14 11.51 33.26
N GLY A 25 3.47 11.83 34.51
CA GLY A 25 4.57 11.24 35.26
C GLY A 25 4.52 9.72 35.33
N VAL A 26 5.69 9.12 35.26
CA VAL A 26 5.95 7.68 35.33
C VAL A 26 5.41 7.09 36.63
N ARG A 27 4.40 6.24 36.54
CA ARG A 27 4.31 4.97 37.29
C ARG A 27 3.58 3.90 36.45
N GLY A 28 4.36 2.98 35.88
CA GLY A 28 3.96 1.60 35.57
C GLY A 28 2.88 1.38 34.51
N THR A 29 3.20 1.63 33.24
CA THR A 29 2.55 0.90 32.13
C THR A 29 3.63 0.15 31.38
N VAL A 30 3.53 -1.18 31.39
CA VAL A 30 4.43 -2.06 30.64
C VAL A 30 4.22 -1.76 29.17
N ALA A 31 5.12 -0.99 28.57
CA ALA A 31 5.21 -0.84 27.12
C ALA A 31 5.58 -2.22 26.57
N HIS A 32 4.61 -2.94 26.04
CA HIS A 32 4.89 -4.21 25.35
C HIS A 32 5.72 -3.90 24.12
N ALA A 33 6.83 -4.61 23.94
CA ALA A 33 7.62 -4.51 22.73
C ALA A 33 6.82 -4.99 21.49
N GLN A 34 7.06 -4.36 20.33
CA GLN A 34 6.20 -4.50 19.15
C GLN A 34 6.96 -5.01 17.92
N GLN A 35 8.21 -4.60 17.72
CA GLN A 35 9.00 -4.94 16.54
C GLN A 35 10.36 -5.55 16.93
N PRO A 36 10.66 -6.80 16.58
CA PRO A 36 11.97 -7.39 16.81
C PRO A 36 13.10 -6.62 16.13
N LEU A 37 14.22 -6.46 16.82
CA LEU A 37 15.46 -5.89 16.29
C LEU A 37 16.37 -7.08 15.91
N ASN A 38 16.34 -7.49 14.64
CA ASN A 38 17.14 -8.59 14.10
C ASN A 38 18.64 -8.21 13.96
N LEU A 39 19.25 -7.78 15.06
CA LEU A 39 20.61 -7.22 15.09
C LEU A 39 21.69 -8.28 14.91
N GLY A 40 21.47 -9.50 15.44
CA GLY A 40 22.33 -10.66 15.21
C GLY A 40 22.09 -11.39 13.88
N PHE A 41 21.26 -10.84 12.99
CA PHE A 41 20.99 -11.39 11.65
C PHE A 41 20.41 -12.82 11.61
N ASP A 42 19.96 -13.34 12.75
CA ASP A 42 19.47 -14.71 12.89
C ASP A 42 18.18 -14.99 12.12
N ARG A 43 17.44 -13.96 11.72
CA ARG A 43 16.17 -14.11 11.02
C ARG A 43 16.31 -13.73 9.53
N PRO A 44 16.05 -14.66 8.60
CA PRO A 44 15.91 -14.35 7.18
C PRO A 44 14.69 -13.49 6.86
N SER A 45 14.81 -12.64 5.85
CA SER A 45 13.71 -11.87 5.29
C SER A 45 12.66 -12.79 4.66
N VAL A 46 11.39 -12.36 4.70
CA VAL A 46 10.27 -13.09 4.07
C VAL A 46 10.34 -13.05 2.55
N ALA A 47 11.04 -12.06 1.98
CA ALA A 47 11.17 -11.88 0.54
C ALA A 47 12.46 -12.50 0.00
N TYR A 48 13.57 -12.33 0.72
CA TYR A 48 14.90 -12.81 0.30
C TYR A 48 15.49 -13.65 1.42
N ALA A 49 15.43 -14.98 1.28
CA ALA A 49 15.87 -15.92 2.32
C ALA A 49 17.37 -15.83 2.65
N ASP A 50 18.16 -15.23 1.76
CA ASP A 50 19.57 -14.95 1.94
C ASP A 50 19.81 -13.57 2.57
N ARG A 51 18.80 -12.74 2.85
CA ARG A 51 18.96 -11.42 3.46
C ARG A 51 18.42 -11.38 4.89
N PRO A 52 18.96 -10.52 5.77
CA PRO A 52 18.43 -10.37 7.12
C PRO A 52 17.08 -9.63 7.12
N TRP A 53 16.14 -10.16 7.90
CA TRP A 53 14.84 -9.57 8.18
C TRP A 53 14.97 -8.17 8.78
N GLY A 54 14.17 -7.21 8.31
CA GLY A 54 14.07 -5.86 8.86
C GLY A 54 15.19 -4.91 8.43
N TRP A 55 16.19 -5.37 7.69
CA TRP A 55 17.26 -4.55 7.14
C TRP A 55 17.02 -4.27 5.65
N SER A 56 17.28 -3.05 5.22
CA SER A 56 17.08 -2.61 3.84
C SER A 56 18.38 -2.19 3.17
N LEU A 57 18.41 -2.30 1.84
CA LEU A 57 19.51 -1.77 1.04
C LEU A 57 19.48 -0.24 1.08
N GLY A 58 20.59 0.38 1.45
CA GLY A 58 20.72 1.84 1.39
C GLY A 58 20.79 2.38 -0.03
N TRP A 59 20.60 3.69 -0.20
CA TRP A 59 20.75 4.35 -1.50
C TRP A 59 22.11 4.06 -2.15
N SER A 60 23.17 3.94 -1.35
CA SER A 60 24.53 3.67 -1.82
C SER A 60 24.72 2.23 -2.28
N ALA A 61 23.83 1.29 -1.93
CA ALA A 61 23.85 -0.07 -2.47
C ALA A 61 23.62 -0.08 -3.99
N PHE A 62 23.01 0.97 -4.55
CA PHE A 62 22.65 1.09 -5.96
C PHE A 62 23.56 2.03 -6.78
N ALA A 63 24.62 2.62 -6.19
CA ALA A 63 25.48 3.53 -6.94
C ALA A 63 26.20 2.81 -8.11
N PRO A 64 26.37 3.43 -9.29
CA PRO A 64 26.96 2.78 -10.46
C PRO A 64 28.38 2.23 -10.21
N GLY A 65 28.79 1.22 -10.99
CA GLY A 65 30.21 0.85 -11.14
C GLY A 65 30.71 -0.40 -10.40
N ALA A 66 29.99 -0.96 -9.42
CA ALA A 66 30.30 -2.27 -8.84
C ALA A 66 29.22 -2.69 -7.81
N PRO A 67 28.54 -3.84 -8.00
CA PRO A 67 27.55 -4.34 -7.04
C PRO A 67 28.23 -4.90 -5.78
N ALA A 68 27.61 -4.67 -4.61
CA ALA A 68 27.90 -5.43 -3.41
C ALA A 68 26.78 -6.45 -3.15
N SER A 69 27.14 -7.62 -2.65
CA SER A 69 26.17 -8.60 -2.14
C SER A 69 26.07 -8.49 -0.62
N PHE A 70 24.84 -8.59 -0.11
CA PHE A 70 24.53 -8.60 1.31
C PHE A 70 23.75 -9.88 1.58
N THR A 71 24.40 -10.85 2.22
CA THR A 71 23.88 -12.21 2.37
C THR A 71 24.10 -12.75 3.78
N LEU A 72 23.22 -13.63 4.24
CA LEU A 72 23.37 -14.37 5.48
C LEU A 72 24.39 -15.51 5.30
N ASP A 73 25.32 -15.64 6.24
CA ASP A 73 26.35 -16.68 6.23
C ASP A 73 26.26 -17.50 7.52
N SER A 74 26.04 -18.81 7.37
CA SER A 74 25.97 -19.75 8.51
C SER A 74 27.31 -20.37 8.87
N ALA A 75 28.32 -20.30 8.00
CA ALA A 75 29.62 -20.92 8.20
C ALA A 75 30.57 -20.00 8.97
N VAL A 76 30.62 -18.72 8.61
CA VAL A 76 31.43 -17.70 9.29
C VAL A 76 30.53 -16.87 10.17
N ARG A 77 30.46 -17.18 11.45
CA ARG A 77 29.67 -16.45 12.45
C ARG A 77 30.44 -16.27 13.75
N ALA A 78 30.09 -15.22 14.49
CA ALA A 78 30.56 -14.99 15.85
C ALA A 78 29.62 -15.68 16.83
N GLU A 79 28.30 -15.52 16.65
CA GLU A 79 27.26 -16.06 17.52
C GLU A 79 26.05 -16.54 16.69
N GLY A 80 25.03 -17.09 17.35
CA GLY A 80 23.75 -17.41 16.71
C GLY A 80 23.84 -18.41 15.55
N ARG A 81 22.96 -18.22 14.57
CA ARG A 81 22.76 -19.05 13.37
C ARG A 81 23.43 -18.45 12.14
N PHE A 82 23.44 -17.12 12.02
CA PHE A 82 23.96 -16.42 10.85
C PHE A 82 24.75 -15.18 11.25
N SER A 83 25.71 -14.78 10.42
CA SER A 83 26.22 -13.41 10.37
C SER A 83 25.76 -12.73 9.07
N LEU A 84 25.90 -11.41 8.98
CA LEU A 84 25.78 -10.69 7.72
C LEU A 84 27.12 -10.69 6.98
N ARG A 85 27.18 -11.34 5.84
CA ARG A 85 28.29 -11.29 4.89
C ARG A 85 28.07 -10.22 3.82
N VAL A 86 29.06 -9.36 3.66
CA VAL A 86 29.13 -8.32 2.63
C VAL A 86 30.30 -8.62 1.71
N VAL A 87 30.03 -8.83 0.41
CA VAL A 87 31.08 -8.97 -0.61
C VAL A 87 31.00 -7.79 -1.55
N ALA A 88 32.09 -7.03 -1.64
CA ALA A 88 32.19 -5.88 -2.53
C ALA A 88 33.24 -6.13 -3.63
N ALA A 89 32.86 -5.86 -4.88
CA ALA A 89 33.82 -5.73 -5.97
C ALA A 89 34.59 -4.40 -5.83
N ASP A 90 35.78 -4.28 -6.42
CA ASP A 90 36.59 -3.06 -6.33
C ASP A 90 35.82 -1.84 -6.87
N THR A 91 35.49 -0.93 -5.96
CA THR A 91 34.74 0.28 -6.25
C THR A 91 35.67 1.47 -6.54
N GLY A 92 36.99 1.33 -6.39
CA GLY A 92 37.93 2.46 -6.35
C GLY A 92 37.77 3.33 -5.09
N ALA A 93 38.79 4.14 -4.77
CA ALA A 93 38.87 4.89 -3.51
C ALA A 93 37.82 6.02 -3.36
N LEU A 94 37.28 6.51 -4.47
CA LEU A 94 36.31 7.63 -4.51
C LEU A 94 34.84 7.19 -4.49
N ALA A 95 34.56 5.89 -4.58
CA ALA A 95 33.18 5.41 -4.57
C ALA A 95 32.57 5.44 -3.16
N PRO A 96 31.25 5.72 -3.05
CA PRO A 96 30.56 5.70 -1.78
C PRO A 96 30.55 4.28 -1.18
N PRO A 97 30.55 4.16 0.16
CA PRO A 97 30.48 2.86 0.83
C PRO A 97 29.15 2.17 0.53
N ARG A 98 29.18 0.84 0.39
CA ARG A 98 28.00 0.01 0.11
C ARG A 98 27.41 -0.45 1.42
N MET A 99 26.23 0.07 1.76
CA MET A 99 25.65 -0.06 3.10
C MET A 99 24.30 -0.81 3.09
N LEU A 100 24.15 -1.69 4.07
CA LEU A 100 22.86 -2.19 4.54
C LEU A 100 22.43 -1.35 5.76
N MET A 101 21.14 -1.05 5.89
CA MET A 101 20.63 -0.19 6.95
C MET A 101 19.46 -0.79 7.72
N LEU A 102 19.39 -0.45 9.01
CA LEU A 102 18.24 -0.64 9.88
C LEU A 102 17.83 0.73 10.43
N GLN A 103 16.56 1.09 10.28
CA GLN A 103 16.04 2.37 10.77
C GLN A 103 15.29 2.16 12.09
N LEU A 104 15.57 3.00 13.07
CA LEU A 104 14.89 3.09 14.35
C LEU A 104 14.04 4.37 14.37
N PRO A 105 12.76 4.31 14.77
CA PRO A 105 11.89 5.48 14.84
C PRO A 105 12.44 6.52 15.83
N ALA A 106 12.46 7.80 15.44
CA ALA A 106 12.99 8.86 16.28
C ALA A 106 12.19 9.06 17.57
N GLU A 107 10.92 8.66 17.61
CA GLU A 107 10.07 8.73 18.82
C GLU A 107 10.60 7.83 19.94
N VAL A 108 11.32 6.76 19.58
CA VAL A 108 11.92 5.81 20.53
C VAL A 108 13.27 6.30 21.04
N THR A 109 14.01 7.06 20.23
CA THR A 109 15.45 7.29 20.43
C THR A 109 15.83 8.75 20.73
N ARG A 110 15.00 9.75 20.40
CA ARG A 110 15.30 11.17 20.63
C ARG A 110 15.59 11.47 22.10
N GLY A 111 16.64 12.26 22.34
CA GLY A 111 17.10 12.61 23.69
C GLY A 111 17.68 11.44 24.51
N ARG A 112 17.84 10.25 23.92
CA ARG A 112 18.32 9.05 24.61
C ARG A 112 19.78 8.73 24.26
N ALA A 113 20.43 7.98 25.14
CA ALA A 113 21.76 7.44 24.93
C ALA A 113 21.62 6.08 24.25
N LEU A 114 22.25 5.90 23.11
CA LEU A 114 22.33 4.62 22.41
C LEU A 114 23.76 4.11 22.52
N ARG A 115 23.93 2.81 22.76
CA ARG A 115 25.23 2.14 22.70
C ARG A 115 25.11 0.90 21.83
N LEU A 116 25.86 0.86 20.75
CA LEU A 116 25.90 -0.24 19.79
C LEU A 116 27.19 -1.02 19.97
N ARG A 117 27.08 -2.33 20.25
CA ARG A 117 28.23 -3.23 20.38
C ARG A 117 28.09 -4.39 19.43
N GLY A 118 29.18 -4.92 18.91
CA GLY A 118 29.15 -6.10 18.06
C GLY A 118 30.53 -6.51 17.60
N SER A 119 30.58 -7.36 16.57
CA SER A 119 31.83 -7.87 16.01
C SER A 119 31.87 -7.73 14.49
N VAL A 120 33.08 -7.49 13.97
CA VAL A 120 33.39 -7.45 12.54
C VAL A 120 34.57 -8.37 12.23
N ARG A 121 34.52 -9.08 11.12
CA ARG A 121 35.64 -9.83 10.54
C ARG A 121 35.79 -9.47 9.08
N ALA A 122 37.01 -9.42 8.56
CA ALA A 122 37.25 -9.12 7.16
C ALA A 122 38.31 -10.07 6.57
N GLN A 123 38.14 -10.41 5.30
CA GLN A 123 39.04 -11.28 4.55
C GLN A 123 39.30 -10.68 3.16
N GLY A 124 40.58 -10.57 2.80
CA GLY A 124 41.01 -9.96 1.53
C GLY A 124 40.50 -8.53 1.32
N LEU A 125 40.27 -7.78 2.39
CA LEU A 125 39.71 -6.43 2.35
C LEU A 125 40.79 -5.42 1.94
N ARG A 126 40.51 -4.65 0.88
CA ARG A 126 41.27 -3.46 0.48
C ARG A 126 40.33 -2.26 0.57
N GLY A 127 40.58 -1.37 1.52
CA GLY A 127 39.66 -0.30 1.90
C GLY A 127 39.16 -0.47 3.33
N ALA A 128 37.83 -0.47 3.54
CA ALA A 128 37.27 -0.42 4.88
C ALA A 128 35.95 -1.18 5.03
N ALA A 129 35.80 -1.90 6.14
CA ALA A 129 34.52 -2.37 6.66
C ALA A 129 34.08 -1.44 7.79
N SER A 130 32.83 -1.00 7.78
CA SER A 130 32.39 0.07 8.67
C SER A 130 31.00 -0.13 9.26
N VAL A 131 30.85 0.35 10.49
CA VAL A 131 29.58 0.42 11.22
C VAL A 131 29.35 1.88 11.58
N HIS A 132 28.17 2.39 11.24
CA HIS A 132 27.78 3.77 11.49
C HIS A 132 26.45 3.81 12.23
N LEU A 133 26.33 4.83 13.06
CA LEU A 133 25.10 5.20 13.72
C LEU A 133 24.84 6.67 13.40
N GLU A 134 23.72 6.97 12.75
CA GLU A 134 23.44 8.32 12.26
C GLU A 134 22.05 8.79 12.69
N ALA A 135 21.90 10.09 12.93
CA ALA A 135 20.62 10.73 13.15
C ALA A 135 20.22 11.50 11.89
N TRP A 136 19.16 11.05 11.24
CA TRP A 136 18.66 11.65 10.01
C TRP A 136 17.50 12.59 10.33
N GLY A 137 17.62 13.83 9.89
CA GLY A 137 16.59 14.88 9.92
C GLY A 137 16.67 15.75 8.66
N ASP A 138 16.24 17.01 8.74
CA ASP A 138 16.40 18.00 7.65
C ASP A 138 17.87 18.19 7.21
N ARG A 139 18.80 17.87 8.12
CA ARG A 139 20.21 17.65 7.86
C ARG A 139 20.61 16.32 8.50
N VAL A 140 21.56 15.61 7.89
CA VAL A 140 22.17 14.45 8.54
C VAL A 140 23.07 14.98 9.65
N VAL A 141 22.74 14.65 10.89
CA VAL A 141 23.58 14.93 12.05
C VAL A 141 24.40 13.66 12.28
N PRO A 142 25.74 13.69 12.09
CA PRO A 142 26.59 12.58 12.46
C PRO A 142 26.40 12.33 13.95
N ALA A 143 25.77 11.23 14.28
CA ALA A 143 25.42 10.91 15.63
C ALA A 143 26.58 10.06 16.18
N GLY A 144 27.65 10.73 16.62
CA GLY A 144 28.72 10.20 17.47
C GLY A 144 29.23 8.79 17.17
N ASP A 145 30.43 8.73 16.59
CA ASP A 145 31.27 7.54 16.39
C ASP A 145 30.89 6.59 15.24
N SER A 146 31.88 6.36 14.37
CA SER A 146 31.88 5.27 13.39
C SER A 146 33.05 4.36 13.70
N MET A 147 32.85 3.05 13.61
CA MET A 147 33.98 2.12 13.59
C MET A 147 34.36 1.88 12.15
N VAL A 148 35.66 1.95 11.86
CA VAL A 148 36.23 1.59 10.58
C VAL A 148 37.35 0.58 10.78
N LEU A 149 37.15 -0.65 10.29
CA LEU A 149 38.22 -1.64 10.15
C LEU A 149 38.86 -1.43 8.78
N HIS A 150 40.12 -0.97 8.77
CA HIS A 150 40.92 -0.78 7.56
C HIS A 150 41.72 -2.03 7.22
N ASP A 151 41.84 -2.33 5.92
CA ASP A 151 42.78 -3.25 5.27
C ASP A 151 43.08 -4.57 6.00
N ALA A 152 42.55 -5.68 5.46
CA ALA A 152 42.77 -7.04 5.98
C ALA A 152 43.20 -7.98 4.85
N ALA A 153 44.50 -8.02 4.57
CA ALA A 153 45.06 -8.71 3.40
C ALA A 153 44.81 -10.22 3.38
N VAL A 154 44.75 -10.87 4.55
CA VAL A 154 44.47 -12.31 4.69
C VAL A 154 43.13 -12.48 5.41
N ASP A 155 43.13 -12.47 6.75
CA ASP A 155 41.94 -12.58 7.59
C ASP A 155 42.20 -11.81 8.88
N SER A 156 41.26 -10.95 9.29
CA SER A 156 41.42 -10.14 10.50
C SER A 156 41.08 -10.90 11.79
N GLY A 157 40.42 -12.06 11.69
CA GLY A 157 39.64 -12.62 12.79
C GLY A 157 38.47 -11.71 13.20
N TRP A 158 37.68 -12.13 14.19
CA TRP A 158 36.63 -11.30 14.76
C TRP A 158 37.22 -10.21 15.65
N ARG A 159 36.82 -8.97 15.43
CA ARG A 159 37.18 -7.80 16.23
C ARG A 159 35.92 -7.14 16.76
N SER A 160 35.88 -6.86 18.04
CA SER A 160 34.73 -6.23 18.68
C SER A 160 34.73 -4.72 18.47
N PHE A 161 33.53 -4.14 18.52
CA PHE A 161 33.30 -2.71 18.42
C PHE A 161 32.30 -2.24 19.48
N ASP A 162 32.42 -0.97 19.84
CA ASP A 162 31.60 -0.32 20.86
C ASP A 162 31.44 1.15 20.49
N LEU A 163 30.24 1.52 20.05
CA LEU A 163 29.89 2.86 19.61
C LEU A 163 28.85 3.42 20.56
N ALA A 164 29.00 4.67 20.98
CA ALA A 164 28.05 5.32 21.88
C ALA A 164 27.65 6.68 21.33
N VAL A 165 26.34 6.94 21.29
CA VAL A 165 25.80 8.21 20.84
C VAL A 165 24.72 8.70 21.79
N ARG A 166 24.74 10.00 22.07
CA ARG A 166 23.57 10.69 22.62
C ARG A 166 22.80 11.30 21.47
N VAL A 167 21.60 10.79 21.21
CA VAL A 167 20.75 11.33 20.14
C VAL A 167 20.26 12.72 20.58
N PRO A 168 20.46 13.76 19.76
CA PRO A 168 19.92 15.08 20.08
C PRO A 168 18.42 15.03 20.29
N ASP A 169 17.91 15.80 21.25
CA ASP A 169 16.48 15.99 21.44
C ASP A 169 15.96 17.06 20.46
N ASP A 170 16.08 16.77 19.17
CA ASP A 170 15.70 17.65 18.07
C ASP A 170 14.47 17.09 17.36
N ALA A 171 13.42 17.89 17.28
CA ALA A 171 12.17 17.56 16.61
C ALA A 171 12.32 17.30 15.10
N THR A 172 13.39 17.81 14.47
CA THR A 172 13.68 17.62 13.05
C THR A 172 14.27 16.24 12.73
N ILE A 173 14.78 15.52 13.74
CA ILE A 173 15.26 14.15 13.56
C ILE A 173 14.06 13.22 13.39
N HIS A 174 14.00 12.55 12.24
CA HIS A 174 12.92 11.62 11.90
C HIS A 174 13.32 10.15 12.06
N SER A 175 14.61 9.81 12.03
CA SER A 175 15.07 8.43 12.24
C SER A 175 16.51 8.35 12.73
N ILE A 176 16.81 7.29 13.48
CA ILE A 176 18.18 6.85 13.72
C ILE A 176 18.48 5.68 12.79
N VAL A 177 19.61 5.73 12.10
CA VAL A 177 19.97 4.75 11.08
C VAL A 177 21.25 4.03 11.50
N LEU A 178 21.14 2.72 11.70
CA LEU A 178 22.28 1.83 11.87
C LEU A 178 22.69 1.37 10.48
N MET A 179 23.95 1.54 10.12
CA MET A 179 24.46 1.13 8.82
C MET A 179 25.70 0.27 8.96
N VAL A 180 25.75 -0.82 8.21
CA VAL A 180 26.91 -1.72 8.12
C VAL A 180 27.27 -1.93 6.66
N GLY A 181 28.57 -2.00 6.35
CA GLY A 181 28.97 -2.13 4.95
C GLY A 181 30.45 -1.99 4.68
N VAL A 182 30.78 -2.03 3.38
CA VAL A 182 32.16 -2.05 2.87
C VAL A 182 32.39 -0.92 1.87
N ARG A 183 33.58 -0.32 1.94
CA ARG A 183 34.15 0.59 0.93
C ARG A 183 35.41 -0.03 0.35
N GLY A 184 35.55 -0.05 -0.97
CA GLY A 184 36.65 -0.75 -1.65
C GLY A 184 36.26 -2.18 -2.03
N SER A 185 37.18 -3.13 -1.92
CA SER A 185 36.97 -4.54 -2.31
C SER A 185 37.20 -5.52 -1.17
N GLY A 186 36.63 -6.72 -1.28
CA GLY A 186 36.85 -7.84 -0.38
C GLY A 186 35.58 -8.31 0.30
N THR A 187 35.74 -9.11 1.36
CA THR A 187 34.61 -9.63 2.14
C THR A 187 34.70 -9.16 3.59
N ALA A 188 33.56 -8.77 4.15
CA ALA A 188 33.40 -8.50 5.57
C ALA A 188 32.18 -9.23 6.13
N TRP A 189 32.26 -9.63 7.40
CA TRP A 189 31.16 -10.20 8.17
C TRP A 189 30.88 -9.32 9.37
N PHE A 190 29.60 -9.11 9.66
CA PHE A 190 29.11 -8.37 10.83
C PHE A 190 28.20 -9.30 11.63
N ASP A 191 28.37 -9.32 12.95
CA ASP A 191 27.61 -10.23 13.82
C ASP A 191 27.61 -9.75 15.29
N ALA A 192 26.84 -10.44 16.12
CA ALA A 192 26.70 -10.21 17.56
C ALA A 192 26.34 -8.75 17.89
N ILE A 193 25.60 -8.09 17.00
CA ILE A 193 25.22 -6.69 17.20
C ILE A 193 24.16 -6.61 18.28
N THR A 194 24.38 -5.70 19.22
CA THR A 194 23.49 -5.44 20.34
C THR A 194 23.32 -3.94 20.52
N LEU A 195 22.13 -3.53 20.93
CA LEU A 195 21.77 -2.14 21.12
C LEU A 195 21.26 -1.93 22.54
N ASP A 196 21.88 -0.99 23.25
CA ASP A 196 21.38 -0.51 24.53
C ASP A 196 20.77 0.88 24.35
N LEU A 197 19.64 1.11 25.01
CA LEU A 197 18.95 2.38 25.08
C LEU A 197 18.91 2.84 26.55
N ASP A 198 19.58 3.96 26.84
CA ASP A 198 19.82 4.48 28.20
C ASP A 198 20.40 3.41 29.16
N GLY A 199 21.32 2.60 28.64
CA GLY A 199 22.00 1.52 29.38
C GLY A 199 21.19 0.22 29.49
N LEU A 200 19.97 0.16 28.94
CA LEU A 200 19.15 -1.04 28.93
C LEU A 200 19.22 -1.73 27.56
N ARG A 201 19.62 -3.00 27.56
CA ARG A 201 19.61 -3.83 26.34
C ARG A 201 18.20 -3.92 25.76
N ILE A 202 18.07 -3.61 24.47
CA ILE A 202 16.83 -3.81 23.71
C ILE A 202 17.05 -4.82 22.58
N THR A 203 16.14 -5.77 22.47
CA THR A 203 16.06 -6.75 21.36
C THR A 203 14.82 -6.52 20.50
N GLU A 204 13.98 -5.58 20.89
CA GLU A 204 12.73 -5.22 20.25
C GLU A 204 12.44 -3.73 20.51
N LEU A 205 11.76 -3.06 19.57
CA LEU A 205 11.31 -1.68 19.76
C LEU A 205 10.12 -1.65 20.74
N PRO A 206 10.11 -0.72 21.70
CA PRO A 206 9.01 -0.57 22.64
C PRO A 206 7.74 -0.13 21.91
N GLY A 207 6.60 -0.71 22.31
CA GLY A 207 5.31 -0.31 21.81
C GLY A 207 4.78 0.93 22.51
N HIS A 208 4.35 1.91 21.72
CA HIS A 208 3.75 3.16 22.21
C HIS A 208 2.22 3.15 22.17
N THR A 209 1.59 1.99 22.41
CA THR A 209 0.13 1.88 22.38
C THR A 209 -0.41 1.43 23.72
N ALA A 210 -1.32 2.22 24.28
CA ALA A 210 -1.98 1.88 25.53
C ALA A 210 -2.71 0.54 25.45
N ALA A 211 -2.55 -0.28 26.48
CA ALA A 211 -3.28 -1.52 26.64
C ALA A 211 -4.79 -1.24 26.72
N VAL A 212 -5.59 -2.08 26.08
CA VAL A 212 -7.06 -2.01 26.17
C VAL A 212 -7.51 -2.68 27.46
N THR A 213 -8.43 -2.07 28.20
CA THR A 213 -8.96 -2.66 29.44
C THR A 213 -9.96 -3.79 29.15
N ALA A 214 -10.25 -4.63 30.14
CA ALA A 214 -11.28 -5.66 30.01
C ALA A 214 -12.66 -5.07 29.70
N ALA A 215 -13.00 -3.92 30.31
CA ALA A 215 -14.26 -3.21 30.07
C ALA A 215 -14.36 -2.70 28.62
N GLN A 216 -13.27 -2.13 28.08
CA GLN A 216 -13.19 -1.68 26.69
C GLN A 216 -13.31 -2.85 25.70
N ARG A 217 -12.63 -3.99 25.97
CA ARG A 217 -12.78 -5.21 25.16
C ARG A 217 -14.21 -5.73 25.16
N ALA A 218 -14.85 -5.84 26.33
CA ALA A 218 -16.23 -6.29 26.45
C ALA A 218 -17.21 -5.32 25.75
N TRP A 219 -16.91 -4.02 25.77
CA TRP A 219 -17.68 -3.01 25.05
C TRP A 219 -17.57 -3.19 23.53
N LEU A 220 -16.36 -3.37 22.99
CA LEU A 220 -16.17 -3.59 21.55
C LEU A 220 -16.79 -4.93 21.10
N ALA A 221 -16.71 -5.99 21.91
CA ALA A 221 -17.29 -7.29 21.62
C ALA A 221 -18.83 -7.24 21.39
N ARG A 222 -19.54 -6.28 22.00
CA ARG A 222 -20.99 -6.09 21.75
C ARG A 222 -21.30 -5.40 20.42
N ARG A 223 -20.27 -4.92 19.72
CA ARG A 223 -20.36 -4.25 18.41
C ARG A 223 -19.78 -5.12 17.30
N THR A 224 -19.59 -6.42 17.55
CA THR A 224 -19.12 -7.37 16.54
C THR A 224 -20.19 -8.39 16.19
N ALA A 225 -20.05 -8.97 15.00
CA ALA A 225 -20.80 -10.14 14.56
C ALA A 225 -19.81 -11.20 14.06
N PRO A 226 -19.95 -12.48 14.45
CA PRO A 226 -19.06 -13.54 13.96
C PRO A 226 -19.31 -13.80 12.47
N ILE A 227 -18.26 -14.12 11.72
CA ILE A 227 -18.35 -14.61 10.35
C ILE A 227 -18.22 -16.13 10.36
N SER A 228 -19.23 -16.82 9.85
CA SER A 228 -19.27 -18.29 9.82
C SER A 228 -18.53 -18.89 8.63
N THR A 229 -18.56 -18.20 7.49
CA THR A 229 -17.88 -18.58 6.24
C THR A 229 -17.41 -17.34 5.50
N LEU A 230 -16.30 -17.44 4.76
CA LEU A 230 -15.83 -16.34 3.92
C LEU A 230 -16.42 -16.40 2.51
N GLY A 231 -16.71 -17.61 2.02
CA GLY A 231 -17.11 -17.83 0.63
C GLY A 231 -18.58 -17.56 0.34
N PRO A 232 -18.94 -17.25 -0.92
CA PRO A 232 -20.33 -17.13 -1.34
C PRO A 232 -21.11 -18.41 -1.01
N ILE A 233 -22.30 -18.25 -0.46
CA ILE A 233 -23.23 -19.35 -0.23
C ILE A 233 -24.04 -19.54 -1.52
N SER A 234 -23.89 -20.68 -2.20
CA SER A 234 -24.69 -21.01 -3.39
C SER A 234 -26.08 -21.52 -3.01
N ARG A 235 -27.08 -21.25 -3.85
CA ARG A 235 -28.46 -21.77 -3.68
C ARG A 235 -28.50 -23.30 -3.74
N ASP A 236 -27.59 -23.95 -4.47
CA ASP A 236 -27.59 -25.41 -4.70
C ASP A 236 -27.37 -26.25 -3.44
N ARG A 237 -26.88 -25.67 -2.35
CA ARG A 237 -26.78 -26.42 -1.09
C ARG A 237 -28.09 -26.55 -0.33
N HIS A 238 -29.17 -25.87 -0.74
CA HIS A 238 -30.45 -25.90 -0.03
C HIS A 238 -31.60 -26.16 -1.00
N ALA A 239 -31.81 -27.45 -1.27
CA ALA A 239 -33.04 -27.95 -1.88
C ALA A 239 -34.26 -27.44 -1.09
N GLY A 240 -35.07 -26.59 -1.73
CA GLY A 240 -36.51 -26.48 -1.45
C GLY A 240 -36.98 -25.72 -0.21
N ARG A 241 -36.12 -25.03 0.57
CA ARG A 241 -36.59 -24.14 1.65
C ARG A 241 -36.29 -22.67 1.35
N ARG A 242 -37.33 -21.83 1.35
CA ARG A 242 -37.23 -20.36 1.45
C ARG A 242 -36.38 -20.03 2.69
N VAL A 243 -35.12 -19.65 2.50
CA VAL A 243 -34.27 -19.14 3.58
C VAL A 243 -34.64 -17.68 3.81
N ALA A 244 -34.90 -17.30 5.07
CA ALA A 244 -35.38 -15.97 5.45
C ALA A 244 -34.36 -14.83 5.23
N ALA A 245 -33.07 -15.15 5.06
CA ALA A 245 -32.00 -14.28 4.54
C ALA A 245 -30.82 -15.17 4.10
N LEU A 246 -30.18 -14.91 2.96
CA LEU A 246 -29.06 -15.75 2.45
C LEU A 246 -27.80 -15.65 3.32
N ASP A 247 -27.55 -14.48 3.93
CA ASP A 247 -26.32 -14.20 4.70
C ASP A 247 -26.65 -13.51 6.05
N PRO A 248 -27.25 -14.22 7.03
CA PRO A 248 -27.66 -13.62 8.31
C PRO A 248 -26.49 -13.07 9.14
N ASP A 249 -25.29 -13.63 8.98
CA ASP A 249 -24.06 -13.14 9.62
C ASP A 249 -23.51 -11.84 8.98
N LEU A 250 -24.06 -11.41 7.83
CA LEU A 250 -23.78 -10.11 7.22
C LEU A 250 -24.77 -9.00 7.63
N ALA A 251 -25.72 -9.27 8.52
CA ALA A 251 -26.69 -8.27 8.98
C ALA A 251 -26.02 -7.01 9.59
N LEU A 252 -24.89 -7.17 10.28
CA LEU A 252 -24.12 -6.03 10.79
C LEU A 252 -23.51 -5.20 9.66
N VAL A 253 -23.01 -5.82 8.59
CA VAL A 253 -22.52 -5.11 7.41
C VAL A 253 -23.64 -4.30 6.79
N SER A 254 -24.81 -4.91 6.56
CA SER A 254 -25.97 -4.20 6.00
C SER A 254 -26.39 -2.99 6.85
N ARG A 255 -26.31 -3.10 8.18
CA ARG A 255 -26.58 -1.99 9.10
C ARG A 255 -25.53 -0.88 9.02
N ILE A 256 -24.27 -1.23 8.82
CA ILE A 256 -23.19 -0.24 8.64
C ILE A 256 -23.36 0.48 7.29
N VAL A 257 -23.63 -0.28 6.23
CA VAL A 257 -23.85 0.23 4.86
C VAL A 257 -25.08 1.15 4.80
N GLY A 258 -26.22 0.69 5.32
CA GLY A 258 -27.48 1.44 5.25
C GLY A 258 -27.83 1.86 3.82
N ASN A 259 -28.11 3.15 3.64
CA ASN A 259 -28.48 3.74 2.34
C ASN A 259 -27.30 4.27 1.53
N ALA A 260 -26.05 3.97 1.93
CA ALA A 260 -24.87 4.52 1.27
C ALA A 260 -24.83 4.19 -0.23
N ARG A 261 -24.55 5.19 -1.07
CA ARG A 261 -24.40 5.00 -2.51
C ARG A 261 -23.09 4.29 -2.86
N LEU A 262 -22.03 4.55 -2.11
CA LEU A 262 -20.70 3.99 -2.32
C LEU A 262 -20.24 3.23 -1.06
N VAL A 263 -19.72 2.03 -1.24
CA VAL A 263 -19.12 1.23 -0.17
C VAL A 263 -17.70 0.83 -0.57
N GLY A 264 -16.71 1.44 0.07
CA GLY A 264 -15.30 1.05 -0.02
C GLY A 264 -15.04 -0.24 0.74
N LEU A 265 -14.51 -1.24 0.07
CA LEU A 265 -13.97 -2.47 0.64
C LEU A 265 -12.46 -2.45 0.47
N GLY A 266 -11.77 -2.18 1.58
CA GLY A 266 -10.32 -2.12 1.67
C GLY A 266 -9.67 -3.50 1.71
N GLU A 267 -8.37 -3.51 1.93
CA GLU A 267 -7.57 -4.68 2.28
C GLU A 267 -6.21 -4.25 2.82
N SER A 268 -5.76 -4.89 3.91
CA SER A 268 -4.42 -4.65 4.47
C SER A 268 -3.30 -5.30 3.67
N THR A 269 -3.64 -6.14 2.69
CA THR A 269 -2.73 -6.82 1.75
C THR A 269 -3.42 -7.06 0.41
N HIS A 270 -2.74 -6.92 -0.72
CA HIS A 270 -3.35 -7.20 -2.05
C HIS A 270 -3.56 -8.68 -2.38
N GLY A 271 -2.74 -9.59 -1.84
CA GLY A 271 -2.74 -11.00 -2.27
C GLY A 271 -3.23 -11.99 -1.22
N THR A 272 -4.19 -11.61 -0.37
CA THR A 272 -4.76 -12.52 0.64
C THR A 272 -6.02 -13.20 0.10
N ARG A 273 -6.00 -14.53 -0.01
CA ARG A 273 -7.10 -15.33 -0.56
C ARG A 273 -8.43 -15.04 0.11
N GLU A 274 -8.44 -15.02 1.44
CA GLU A 274 -9.64 -14.85 2.25
C GLU A 274 -10.28 -13.47 2.06
N PHE A 275 -9.47 -12.44 1.78
CA PHE A 275 -9.98 -11.10 1.49
C PHE A 275 -10.70 -11.10 0.14
N PHE A 276 -10.13 -11.71 -0.89
CA PHE A 276 -10.83 -11.85 -2.18
C PHE A 276 -12.16 -12.56 -2.03
N VAL A 277 -12.15 -13.71 -1.36
CA VAL A 277 -13.32 -14.57 -1.18
C VAL A 277 -14.40 -13.86 -0.35
N ALA A 278 -14.02 -13.17 0.73
CA ALA A 278 -14.95 -12.40 1.55
C ALA A 278 -15.54 -11.18 0.80
N LYS A 279 -14.71 -10.44 0.05
CA LYS A 279 -15.16 -9.28 -0.74
C LYS A 279 -16.07 -9.71 -1.89
N HIS A 280 -15.83 -10.87 -2.51
CA HIS A 280 -16.78 -11.49 -3.43
C HIS A 280 -18.12 -11.75 -2.73
N ARG A 281 -18.14 -12.47 -1.60
CA ARG A 281 -19.38 -12.74 -0.85
C ARG A 281 -20.13 -11.45 -0.52
N LEU A 282 -19.42 -10.41 -0.10
CA LEU A 282 -19.99 -9.10 0.22
C LEU A 282 -20.57 -8.41 -1.02
N LEU A 283 -19.88 -8.41 -2.16
CA LEU A 283 -20.45 -7.89 -3.40
C LEU A 283 -21.74 -8.62 -3.76
N ALA A 284 -21.75 -9.94 -3.68
CA ALA A 284 -22.92 -10.75 -3.99
C ALA A 284 -24.11 -10.43 -3.07
N HIS A 285 -23.87 -10.28 -1.76
CA HIS A 285 -24.88 -9.86 -0.79
C HIS A 285 -25.41 -8.46 -1.09
N LEU A 286 -24.52 -7.49 -1.29
CA LEU A 286 -24.89 -6.10 -1.58
C LEU A 286 -25.68 -5.97 -2.90
N ALA A 287 -25.33 -6.76 -3.91
CA ALA A 287 -26.05 -6.77 -5.19
C ALA A 287 -27.46 -7.36 -5.06
N ARG A 288 -27.59 -8.48 -4.35
CA ARG A 288 -28.88 -9.20 -4.22
C ARG A 288 -29.84 -8.50 -3.26
N GLU A 289 -29.34 -8.04 -2.12
CA GLU A 289 -30.15 -7.59 -0.99
C GLU A 289 -30.20 -6.06 -0.85
N MET A 290 -29.22 -5.33 -1.40
CA MET A 290 -29.07 -3.89 -1.18
C MET A 290 -29.04 -3.06 -2.48
N GLY A 291 -29.24 -3.69 -3.65
CA GLY A 291 -29.36 -2.99 -4.92
C GLY A 291 -28.06 -2.34 -5.43
N PHE A 292 -26.90 -2.89 -5.06
CA PHE A 292 -25.63 -2.50 -5.67
C PHE A 292 -25.49 -3.13 -7.05
N ASP A 293 -25.19 -2.32 -8.05
CA ASP A 293 -25.16 -2.72 -9.47
C ASP A 293 -23.91 -2.24 -10.21
N VAL A 294 -22.94 -1.70 -9.47
CA VAL A 294 -21.59 -1.37 -9.95
C VAL A 294 -20.55 -1.98 -9.01
N PHE A 295 -19.59 -2.69 -9.60
CA PHE A 295 -18.36 -3.13 -8.98
C PHE A 295 -17.21 -2.33 -9.57
N ALA A 296 -16.57 -1.50 -8.76
CA ALA A 296 -15.48 -0.63 -9.15
C ALA A 296 -14.19 -1.11 -8.49
N ILE A 297 -13.10 -1.24 -9.25
CA ILE A 297 -11.81 -1.73 -8.72
C ILE A 297 -10.65 -0.80 -9.08
N GLU A 298 -9.63 -0.81 -8.23
CA GLU A 298 -8.33 -0.17 -8.44
C GLU A 298 -7.56 -0.83 -9.62
N ALA A 299 -8.03 -0.52 -10.82
CA ALA A 299 -7.44 -0.89 -12.11
C ALA A 299 -7.76 0.19 -13.16
N ASN A 300 -6.98 0.18 -14.24
CA ASN A 300 -7.04 1.13 -15.34
C ASN A 300 -8.45 1.27 -15.90
N GLN A 301 -9.03 2.46 -15.78
CA GLN A 301 -10.46 2.70 -15.96
C GLN A 301 -10.99 2.22 -17.31
N LEU A 302 -10.34 2.65 -18.40
CA LEU A 302 -10.82 2.33 -19.72
C LEU A 302 -10.43 0.91 -20.17
N ALA A 303 -9.30 0.39 -19.73
CA ALA A 303 -8.90 -0.99 -20.03
C ALA A 303 -9.93 -2.00 -19.47
N VAL A 304 -10.47 -1.71 -18.28
CA VAL A 304 -11.48 -2.53 -17.61
C VAL A 304 -12.82 -2.57 -18.36
N GLU A 305 -13.14 -1.62 -19.25
CA GLU A 305 -14.36 -1.69 -20.07
C GLU A 305 -14.42 -2.95 -20.96
N THR A 306 -13.27 -3.52 -21.32
CA THR A 306 -13.23 -4.82 -22.03
C THR A 306 -13.76 -5.95 -21.13
N LEU A 307 -13.42 -5.92 -19.85
CA LEU A 307 -13.92 -6.88 -18.85
C LEU A 307 -15.39 -6.59 -18.53
N ASN A 308 -15.79 -5.33 -18.43
CA ASN A 308 -17.19 -4.91 -18.30
C ASN A 308 -18.06 -5.50 -19.41
N ALA A 309 -17.61 -5.37 -20.67
CA ALA A 309 -18.31 -5.93 -21.82
C ALA A 309 -18.47 -7.45 -21.71
N PHE A 310 -17.43 -8.17 -21.26
CA PHE A 310 -17.52 -9.61 -20.99
C PHE A 310 -18.58 -9.93 -19.94
N VAL A 311 -18.60 -9.28 -18.77
CA VAL A 311 -19.60 -9.61 -17.74
C VAL A 311 -21.03 -9.23 -18.14
N LEU A 312 -21.20 -8.32 -19.11
CA LEU A 312 -22.51 -7.84 -19.58
C LEU A 312 -23.11 -8.61 -20.76
N GLY A 313 -22.46 -9.66 -21.26
CA GLY A 313 -22.99 -10.45 -22.37
C GLY A 313 -22.01 -10.66 -23.52
N GLY A 314 -20.89 -9.93 -23.53
CA GLY A 314 -19.88 -9.98 -24.59
C GLY A 314 -19.20 -11.34 -24.76
N PRO A 315 -18.51 -11.56 -25.90
CA PRO A 315 -17.84 -12.81 -26.21
C PRO A 315 -16.56 -13.01 -25.39
N GLY A 316 -15.98 -14.21 -25.46
CA GLY A 316 -14.68 -14.55 -24.87
C GLY A 316 -14.80 -15.37 -23.58
N THR A 317 -13.71 -15.41 -22.82
CA THR A 317 -13.62 -16.13 -21.55
C THR A 317 -13.32 -15.16 -20.41
N ALA A 318 -13.72 -15.51 -19.18
CA ALA A 318 -13.43 -14.69 -17.99
C ALA A 318 -11.92 -14.50 -17.80
N ARG A 319 -11.14 -15.54 -18.07
CA ARG A 319 -9.67 -15.53 -18.00
C ARG A 319 -9.04 -14.54 -18.97
N ASP A 320 -9.49 -14.47 -20.21
CA ASP A 320 -8.96 -13.51 -21.18
C ASP A 320 -9.40 -12.08 -20.85
N ALA A 321 -10.65 -11.90 -20.40
CA ALA A 321 -11.19 -10.62 -19.97
C ALA A 321 -10.39 -10.02 -18.79
N MET A 322 -9.89 -10.85 -17.87
CA MET A 322 -9.09 -10.43 -16.72
C MET A 322 -7.69 -9.91 -17.05
N ARG A 323 -7.15 -10.14 -18.26
CA ARG A 323 -5.78 -9.73 -18.62
C ARG A 323 -5.52 -8.22 -18.50
N VAL A 324 -6.59 -7.42 -18.49
CA VAL A 324 -6.54 -5.96 -18.32
C VAL A 324 -6.28 -5.53 -16.88
N LEU A 325 -6.43 -6.44 -15.91
CA LEU A 325 -6.22 -6.15 -14.50
C LEU A 325 -4.73 -6.20 -14.12
N PHE A 326 -4.36 -5.46 -13.08
CA PHE A 326 -3.01 -5.55 -12.51
C PHE A 326 -2.67 -6.96 -12.04
N ARG A 327 -1.37 -7.29 -12.03
CA ARG A 327 -0.86 -8.64 -11.74
C ARG A 327 -1.34 -9.21 -10.41
N VAL A 328 -1.53 -8.37 -9.39
CA VAL A 328 -2.05 -8.77 -8.08
C VAL A 328 -3.47 -9.32 -8.13
N TRP A 329 -4.27 -8.90 -9.11
CA TRP A 329 -5.65 -9.34 -9.32
C TRP A 329 -5.77 -10.59 -10.20
N ASN A 330 -4.67 -11.04 -10.84
CA ASN A 330 -4.65 -12.25 -11.66
C ASN A 330 -4.59 -13.52 -10.79
N THR A 331 -5.73 -13.85 -10.18
CA THR A 331 -5.90 -14.93 -9.22
C THR A 331 -7.11 -15.81 -9.53
N GLU A 332 -7.12 -17.04 -9.01
CA GLU A 332 -8.30 -17.93 -9.10
C GLU A 332 -9.52 -17.30 -8.39
N GLU A 333 -9.30 -16.55 -7.31
CA GLU A 333 -10.38 -15.93 -6.56
C GLU A 333 -11.07 -14.80 -7.33
N MET A 334 -10.30 -13.97 -8.06
CA MET A 334 -10.85 -12.94 -8.94
C MET A 334 -11.53 -13.57 -10.17
N LEU A 335 -11.00 -14.68 -10.70
CA LEU A 335 -11.69 -15.44 -11.75
C LEU A 335 -13.08 -15.88 -11.30
N GLY A 336 -13.19 -16.46 -10.10
CA GLY A 336 -14.48 -16.85 -9.54
C GLY A 336 -15.45 -15.68 -9.34
N LEU A 337 -14.95 -14.47 -9.03
CA LEU A 337 -15.78 -13.26 -8.98
C LEU A 337 -16.32 -12.88 -10.37
N VAL A 338 -15.44 -12.85 -11.39
CA VAL A 338 -15.81 -12.46 -12.76
C VAL A 338 -16.79 -13.47 -13.37
N GLU A 339 -16.58 -14.76 -13.16
CA GLU A 339 -17.51 -15.83 -13.57
C GLU A 339 -18.86 -15.70 -12.88
N TRP A 340 -18.86 -15.44 -11.56
CA TRP A 340 -20.09 -15.17 -10.82
C TRP A 340 -20.83 -13.94 -11.34
N MET A 341 -20.13 -12.84 -11.63
CA MET A 341 -20.76 -11.63 -12.17
C MET A 341 -21.43 -11.91 -13.51
N ARG A 342 -20.76 -12.65 -14.41
CA ARG A 342 -21.34 -13.05 -15.70
C ARG A 342 -22.60 -13.90 -15.50
N ALA A 343 -22.50 -14.95 -14.69
CA ALA A 343 -23.64 -15.83 -14.42
C ALA A 343 -24.81 -15.10 -13.73
N HIS A 344 -24.51 -14.20 -12.79
CA HIS A 344 -25.51 -13.35 -12.14
C HIS A 344 -26.21 -12.44 -13.14
N ASN A 345 -25.47 -11.81 -14.06
CA ASN A 345 -26.03 -10.91 -15.07
C ASN A 345 -26.91 -11.65 -16.08
N ASP A 346 -26.48 -12.83 -16.52
CA ASP A 346 -27.25 -13.68 -17.42
C ASP A 346 -28.57 -14.15 -16.76
N ALA A 347 -28.51 -14.52 -15.47
CA ALA A 347 -29.68 -14.92 -14.70
C ALA A 347 -30.59 -13.76 -14.26
N ASN A 348 -30.06 -12.53 -14.19
CA ASN A 348 -30.79 -11.34 -13.72
C ASN A 348 -30.67 -10.16 -14.70
N PRO A 349 -31.24 -10.24 -15.92
CA PRO A 349 -31.05 -9.22 -16.95
C PRO A 349 -31.49 -7.80 -16.55
N GLN A 350 -32.40 -7.68 -15.58
CA GLN A 350 -32.93 -6.41 -15.04
C GLN A 350 -32.08 -5.83 -13.89
N ARG A 351 -31.14 -6.60 -13.34
CA ARG A 351 -30.29 -6.23 -12.18
C ARG A 351 -28.85 -6.65 -12.40
N ARG A 352 -28.30 -6.25 -13.55
CA ARG A 352 -26.92 -6.55 -13.93
C ARG A 352 -25.94 -5.73 -13.09
N VAL A 353 -24.88 -6.37 -12.64
CA VAL A 353 -23.72 -5.75 -12.00
C VAL A 353 -22.68 -5.44 -13.07
N ARG A 354 -22.25 -4.18 -13.12
CA ARG A 354 -21.24 -3.67 -14.06
C ARG A 354 -19.86 -3.73 -13.41
N PHE A 355 -18.81 -3.97 -14.19
CA PHE A 355 -17.44 -4.01 -13.69
C PHE A 355 -16.68 -2.82 -14.26
N ILE A 356 -16.21 -1.89 -13.42
CA ILE A 356 -15.48 -0.70 -13.87
C ILE A 356 -14.14 -0.53 -13.16
N GLY A 357 -13.21 0.16 -13.81
CA GLY A 357 -12.00 0.66 -13.18
C GLY A 357 -12.10 2.15 -12.86
N TYR A 358 -11.12 2.69 -12.14
CA TYR A 358 -11.01 4.13 -11.87
C TYR A 358 -9.56 4.63 -11.76
N ASP A 359 -8.58 3.74 -11.92
CA ASP A 359 -7.17 4.10 -11.95
C ASP A 359 -6.74 4.56 -13.36
N MET A 360 -5.63 5.27 -13.46
CA MET A 360 -5.20 5.98 -14.67
C MET A 360 -3.72 5.75 -14.98
N GLN A 361 -3.22 4.54 -14.73
CA GLN A 361 -1.81 4.23 -14.95
C GLN A 361 -1.49 3.98 -16.43
N ASP A 362 -2.49 3.63 -17.26
CA ASP A 362 -2.29 3.40 -18.69
C ASP A 362 -2.59 4.63 -19.56
N HIS A 363 -1.71 4.86 -20.52
CA HIS A 363 -1.92 5.84 -21.59
C HIS A 363 -2.32 5.20 -22.93
N TRP A 364 -2.22 3.88 -23.06
CA TRP A 364 -2.53 3.19 -24.33
C TRP A 364 -4.02 3.20 -24.64
N THR A 365 -4.85 2.67 -23.75
CA THR A 365 -6.29 2.53 -24.01
C THR A 365 -6.99 3.89 -24.14
N PRO A 366 -6.73 4.89 -23.27
CA PRO A 366 -7.26 6.25 -23.47
C PRO A 366 -6.82 6.87 -24.80
N GLY A 367 -5.57 6.64 -25.21
CA GLY A 367 -5.04 7.07 -26.49
C GLY A 367 -5.81 6.49 -27.69
N ASP A 368 -6.03 5.18 -27.69
CA ASP A 368 -6.75 4.48 -28.77
C ASP A 368 -8.21 4.90 -28.87
N SER A 369 -8.86 5.11 -27.72
CA SER A 369 -10.24 5.62 -27.65
C SER A 369 -10.36 7.03 -28.22
N LEU A 370 -9.46 7.93 -27.81
CA LEU A 370 -9.46 9.31 -28.31
C LEU A 370 -9.16 9.38 -29.81
N ASP A 371 -8.22 8.57 -30.29
CA ASP A 371 -7.86 8.45 -31.71
C ASP A 371 -9.04 7.92 -32.56
N ALA A 372 -9.75 6.90 -32.07
CA ALA A 372 -10.93 6.36 -32.73
C ALA A 372 -12.07 7.39 -32.83
N PHE A 373 -12.30 8.18 -31.78
CA PHE A 373 -13.29 9.25 -31.79
C PHE A 373 -12.86 10.39 -32.73
N ALA A 374 -11.59 10.81 -32.66
CA ALA A 374 -11.04 11.90 -33.46
C ALA A 374 -11.19 11.63 -34.97
N ARG A 375 -10.91 10.41 -35.44
CA ARG A 375 -11.11 10.04 -36.85
C ARG A 375 -12.51 10.30 -37.39
N ARG A 376 -13.54 10.22 -36.55
CA ARG A 376 -14.94 10.43 -36.94
C ARG A 376 -15.43 11.86 -36.72
N VAL A 377 -15.02 12.49 -35.62
CA VAL A 377 -15.67 13.71 -35.10
C VAL A 377 -14.74 14.91 -35.08
N ALA A 378 -13.42 14.70 -35.03
CA ALA A 378 -12.42 15.76 -35.03
C ALA A 378 -11.14 15.36 -35.80
N PRO A 379 -11.20 15.13 -37.14
CA PRO A 379 -10.07 14.61 -37.91
C PRO A 379 -8.80 15.46 -37.83
N ALA A 380 -8.96 16.77 -37.61
CA ALA A 380 -7.84 17.70 -37.40
C ALA A 380 -6.95 17.36 -36.18
N TRP A 381 -7.41 16.48 -35.27
CA TRP A 381 -6.64 16.06 -34.10
C TRP A 381 -5.76 14.84 -34.35
N GLU A 382 -5.99 14.09 -35.43
CA GLU A 382 -5.36 12.79 -35.66
C GLU A 382 -3.83 12.84 -35.55
N GLY A 383 -3.19 13.83 -36.18
CA GLY A 383 -1.74 14.01 -36.11
C GLY A 383 -1.22 14.27 -34.69
N ARG A 384 -1.94 15.06 -33.89
CA ARG A 384 -1.57 15.41 -32.51
C ARG A 384 -1.74 14.23 -31.56
N VAL A 385 -2.87 13.53 -31.66
CA VAL A 385 -3.15 12.33 -30.84
C VAL A 385 -2.15 11.23 -31.17
N ARG A 386 -1.89 10.97 -32.46
CA ARG A 386 -0.90 9.99 -32.92
C ARG A 386 0.52 10.31 -32.44
N ALA A 387 0.94 11.58 -32.51
CA ALA A 387 2.26 11.99 -32.03
C ALA A 387 2.44 11.73 -30.52
N LEU A 388 1.46 12.15 -29.70
CA LEU A 388 1.50 11.95 -28.25
C LEU A 388 1.50 10.46 -27.88
N THR A 389 0.57 9.69 -28.41
CA THR A 389 0.43 8.26 -28.12
C THR A 389 1.64 7.45 -28.60
N SER A 390 2.26 7.81 -29.72
CA SER A 390 3.46 7.14 -30.22
C SER A 390 4.67 7.37 -29.32
N ALA A 391 4.87 8.61 -28.84
CA ALA A 391 5.95 8.93 -27.90
C ALA A 391 5.84 8.14 -26.59
N TYR A 392 4.60 7.98 -26.12
CA TYR A 392 4.24 7.16 -24.98
C TYR A 392 4.44 5.66 -25.20
N ARG A 393 4.08 5.13 -26.39
CA ARG A 393 4.28 3.72 -26.76
C ARG A 393 5.76 3.34 -26.94
N ALA A 394 6.63 4.31 -27.20
CA ALA A 394 8.06 4.10 -27.27
C ALA A 394 8.71 3.87 -25.89
N GLN A 395 7.98 4.07 -24.79
CA GLN A 395 8.50 3.90 -23.43
C GLN A 395 8.44 2.43 -22.98
N PRO A 396 9.50 1.92 -22.31
CA PRO A 396 9.53 0.52 -21.86
C PRO A 396 8.56 0.24 -20.70
N SER A 397 8.14 1.28 -19.99
CA SER A 397 7.15 1.21 -18.91
C SER A 397 6.08 2.26 -19.16
N PHE A 398 4.81 1.89 -18.98
CA PHE A 398 3.69 2.82 -19.07
C PHE A 398 3.43 3.58 -17.77
N VAL A 399 3.96 3.09 -16.64
CA VAL A 399 3.74 3.68 -15.30
C VAL A 399 4.84 4.69 -14.96
N MET A 400 6.08 4.37 -15.31
CA MET A 400 7.26 5.21 -15.06
C MET A 400 8.12 5.27 -16.32
N PRO A 401 7.79 6.15 -17.27
CA PRO A 401 8.54 6.25 -18.52
C PRO A 401 9.98 6.74 -18.26
N ASN A 402 10.94 6.11 -18.93
CA ASN A 402 12.35 6.46 -18.86
C ASN A 402 12.68 7.58 -19.87
N ALA A 403 12.08 8.75 -19.65
CA ALA A 403 12.23 9.93 -20.50
C ALA A 403 12.75 11.14 -19.72
N PRO A 404 13.50 12.06 -20.36
CA PRO A 404 13.92 13.30 -19.73
C PRO A 404 12.73 14.14 -19.24
N ASP A 405 12.96 14.97 -18.21
CA ASP A 405 11.92 15.86 -17.67
C ASP A 405 11.31 16.79 -18.71
N SER A 406 12.09 17.26 -19.69
CA SER A 406 11.62 18.09 -20.79
C SER A 406 10.60 17.36 -21.69
N ALA A 407 10.85 16.08 -21.98
CA ALA A 407 9.93 15.25 -22.76
C ALA A 407 8.64 14.99 -21.99
N ARG A 408 8.74 14.63 -20.70
CA ARG A 408 7.56 14.44 -19.83
C ARG A 408 6.72 15.71 -19.73
N ALA A 409 7.35 16.87 -19.59
CA ALA A 409 6.65 18.16 -19.56
C ALA A 409 5.95 18.47 -20.89
N ALA A 410 6.58 18.16 -22.03
CA ALA A 410 5.97 18.33 -23.35
C ALA A 410 4.75 17.41 -23.54
N TRP A 411 4.81 16.16 -23.07
CA TRP A 411 3.67 15.24 -23.12
C TRP A 411 2.51 15.72 -22.26
N LEU A 412 2.78 16.22 -21.05
CA LEU A 412 1.76 16.80 -20.19
C LEU A 412 1.11 18.03 -20.85
N ALA A 413 1.89 18.93 -21.43
CA ALA A 413 1.36 20.10 -22.12
C ALA A 413 0.50 19.72 -23.34
N ALA A 414 0.92 18.71 -24.11
CA ALA A 414 0.16 18.21 -25.25
C ALA A 414 -1.16 17.54 -24.82
N ALA A 415 -1.13 16.72 -23.77
CA ALA A 415 -2.31 16.06 -23.21
C ALA A 415 -3.29 17.08 -22.60
N ASP A 416 -2.78 18.07 -21.87
CA ASP A 416 -3.58 19.15 -21.30
C ASP A 416 -4.29 19.96 -22.39
N SER A 417 -3.56 20.32 -23.47
CA SER A 417 -4.15 21.02 -24.61
C SER A 417 -5.28 20.22 -25.28
N LEU A 418 -5.10 18.91 -25.49
CA LEU A 418 -6.15 18.03 -26.03
C LEU A 418 -7.37 17.96 -25.10
N TRP A 419 -7.15 17.84 -23.80
CA TRP A 419 -8.22 17.80 -22.80
C TRP A 419 -9.01 19.10 -22.71
N GLN A 420 -8.34 20.26 -22.70
CA GLN A 420 -8.99 21.58 -22.70
C GLN A 420 -9.87 21.75 -23.94
N GLU A 421 -9.34 21.37 -25.11
CA GLU A 421 -10.06 21.44 -26.37
C GLU A 421 -11.26 20.48 -26.45
N ALA A 422 -11.14 19.28 -25.88
CA ALA A 422 -12.25 18.32 -25.79
C ALA A 422 -13.33 18.81 -24.85
N SER A 423 -12.92 19.34 -23.70
CA SER A 423 -13.82 19.92 -22.71
C SER A 423 -14.61 21.10 -23.29
N ALA A 424 -13.95 21.99 -24.03
CA ALA A 424 -14.60 23.13 -24.69
C ALA A 424 -15.59 22.71 -25.79
N ARG A 425 -15.33 21.60 -26.49
CA ARG A 425 -16.20 21.09 -27.56
C ARG A 425 -17.30 20.15 -27.08
N ARG A 426 -17.22 19.67 -25.84
CA ARG A 426 -18.17 18.69 -25.26
C ARG A 426 -19.62 19.06 -25.50
N ALA A 427 -20.03 20.29 -25.17
CA ALA A 427 -21.43 20.72 -25.33
C ALA A 427 -21.88 20.68 -26.80
N GLY A 428 -21.02 21.07 -27.74
CA GLY A 428 -21.30 21.03 -29.17
C GLY A 428 -21.37 19.60 -29.73
N TRP A 429 -20.55 18.68 -29.23
CA TRP A 429 -20.64 17.27 -29.61
C TRP A 429 -21.88 16.60 -29.04
N LEU A 430 -22.27 16.95 -27.80
CA LEU A 430 -23.48 16.43 -27.17
C LEU A 430 -24.76 16.93 -27.88
N SER A 431 -24.79 18.17 -28.37
CA SER A 431 -25.99 18.72 -29.04
C SER A 431 -26.32 18.04 -30.36
N VAL A 432 -25.34 17.37 -31.00
CA VAL A 432 -25.52 16.62 -32.25
C VAL A 432 -25.56 15.10 -32.04
N ALA A 433 -25.42 14.62 -30.81
CA ALA A 433 -25.53 13.20 -30.48
C ALA A 433 -26.97 12.72 -30.72
N ARG A 434 -27.14 11.62 -31.48
CA ARG A 434 -28.47 11.15 -31.91
C ARG A 434 -28.96 9.93 -31.14
N SER A 435 -28.11 9.37 -30.30
CA SER A 435 -28.40 8.17 -29.52
C SER A 435 -27.65 8.20 -28.20
N HIS A 436 -28.11 7.41 -27.23
CA HIS A 436 -27.38 7.21 -25.97
C HIS A 436 -25.95 6.74 -26.22
N ARG A 437 -25.73 5.88 -27.24
CA ARG A 437 -24.39 5.43 -27.62
C ARG A 437 -23.50 6.58 -28.08
N ASP A 438 -24.04 7.51 -28.86
CA ASP A 438 -23.29 8.69 -29.32
C ASP A 438 -22.96 9.61 -28.13
N THR A 439 -23.91 9.82 -27.21
CA THR A 439 -23.69 10.56 -25.97
C THR A 439 -22.52 9.95 -25.17
N ILE A 440 -22.57 8.64 -24.93
CA ILE A 440 -21.51 7.93 -24.19
C ILE A 440 -20.17 7.99 -24.92
N ALA A 441 -20.14 7.91 -26.26
CA ALA A 441 -18.91 8.06 -27.03
C ALA A 441 -18.28 9.46 -26.87
N VAL A 442 -19.10 10.51 -26.82
CA VAL A 442 -18.64 11.89 -26.55
C VAL A 442 -18.06 12.00 -25.13
N GLU A 443 -18.77 11.47 -24.13
CA GLU A 443 -18.29 11.52 -22.74
C GLU A 443 -16.96 10.78 -22.57
N TRP A 444 -16.84 9.59 -23.16
CA TRP A 444 -15.58 8.84 -23.15
C TRP A 444 -14.48 9.53 -23.92
N ALA A 445 -14.75 10.25 -25.00
CA ALA A 445 -13.71 10.99 -25.72
C ALA A 445 -13.12 12.10 -24.85
N VAL A 446 -13.97 12.90 -24.19
CA VAL A 446 -13.53 13.96 -23.27
C VAL A 446 -12.78 13.36 -22.08
N HIS A 447 -13.31 12.28 -21.49
CA HIS A 447 -12.69 11.61 -20.36
C HIS A 447 -11.38 10.90 -20.74
N SER A 448 -11.27 10.34 -21.95
CA SER A 448 -10.03 9.72 -22.44
C SER A 448 -8.92 10.76 -22.62
N ALA A 449 -9.27 11.97 -23.09
CA ALA A 449 -8.32 13.07 -23.12
C ALA A 449 -7.87 13.48 -21.70
N ASP A 450 -8.76 13.45 -20.71
CA ASP A 450 -8.41 13.70 -19.31
C ASP A 450 -7.51 12.58 -18.75
N LEU A 451 -7.84 11.31 -18.97
CA LEU A 451 -7.02 10.18 -18.54
C LEU A 451 -5.59 10.25 -19.11
N LEU A 452 -5.42 10.68 -20.36
CA LEU A 452 -4.07 10.94 -20.92
C LEU A 452 -3.32 12.05 -20.17
N ARG A 453 -4.02 13.14 -19.82
CA ARG A 453 -3.46 14.25 -19.03
C ARG A 453 -3.08 13.78 -17.62
N GLN A 454 -3.93 12.97 -16.99
CA GLN A 454 -3.70 12.39 -15.68
C GLN A 454 -2.52 11.41 -15.68
N ALA A 455 -2.45 10.47 -16.63
CA ALA A 455 -1.29 9.59 -16.79
C ALA A 455 0.00 10.42 -16.99
N ALA A 456 -0.08 11.50 -17.78
CA ALA A 456 1.05 12.39 -18.01
C ALA A 456 1.56 13.10 -16.76
N SER A 457 0.67 13.50 -15.84
CA SER A 457 1.05 14.15 -14.58
C SER A 457 1.70 13.18 -13.60
N LEU A 458 1.28 11.90 -13.62
CA LEU A 458 1.79 10.86 -12.73
C LEU A 458 3.15 10.27 -13.14
N ASN A 459 3.65 10.57 -14.34
CA ASN A 459 4.98 10.14 -14.84
C ASN A 459 6.16 10.48 -13.92
N ARG A 460 5.98 11.39 -12.96
CA ARG A 460 6.98 11.79 -11.96
C ARG A 460 6.91 10.99 -10.67
N SER A 461 5.71 10.69 -10.19
CA SER A 461 5.50 9.96 -8.94
C SER A 461 4.10 9.34 -8.91
N LEU A 462 4.06 8.02 -9.08
CA LEU A 462 2.83 7.25 -8.98
C LEU A 462 2.28 7.23 -7.55
N ASN A 463 3.18 7.15 -6.56
CA ASN A 463 2.83 7.10 -5.14
C ASN A 463 2.67 8.52 -4.57
N SER A 464 1.84 9.33 -5.22
CA SER A 464 1.52 10.70 -4.80
C SER A 464 0.07 10.79 -4.31
N PRO A 465 -0.25 11.69 -3.35
CA PRO A 465 -1.63 11.98 -2.97
C PRO A 465 -2.50 12.45 -4.16
N ASP A 466 -1.87 13.00 -5.20
CA ASP A 466 -2.55 13.42 -6.43
C ASP A 466 -3.23 12.23 -7.12
N ARG A 467 -2.61 11.03 -7.16
CA ARG A 467 -3.23 9.83 -7.75
C ARG A 467 -4.55 9.49 -7.07
N ASP A 468 -4.61 9.56 -5.75
CA ASP A 468 -5.82 9.27 -4.97
C ASP A 468 -6.95 10.26 -5.25
N SER A 469 -6.61 11.54 -5.45
CA SER A 469 -7.58 12.57 -5.87
C SER A 469 -8.15 12.29 -7.26
N LEU A 470 -7.31 11.81 -8.19
CA LEU A 470 -7.70 11.46 -9.55
C LEU A 470 -8.53 10.19 -9.59
N MET A 471 -8.20 9.17 -8.80
CA MET A 471 -9.02 7.95 -8.67
C MET A 471 -10.43 8.28 -8.16
N ALA A 472 -10.53 9.18 -7.18
CA ALA A 472 -11.82 9.65 -6.68
C ALA A 472 -12.60 10.43 -7.75
N ALA A 473 -11.93 11.31 -8.51
CA ALA A 473 -12.55 12.08 -9.59
C ALA A 473 -13.04 11.18 -10.73
N ASN A 474 -12.27 10.16 -11.10
CA ASN A 474 -12.61 9.20 -12.13
C ASN A 474 -13.80 8.31 -11.76
N LEU A 475 -13.85 7.86 -10.50
CA LEU A 475 -15.02 7.15 -9.99
C LEU A 475 -16.25 8.07 -9.93
N ASP A 476 -16.09 9.32 -9.45
CA ASP A 476 -17.19 10.30 -9.42
C ASP A 476 -17.73 10.61 -10.81
N TRP A 477 -16.86 10.77 -11.81
CA TRP A 477 -17.24 10.93 -13.20
C TRP A 477 -18.06 9.73 -13.70
N ALA A 478 -17.59 8.50 -13.46
CA ALA A 478 -18.33 7.30 -13.89
C ALA A 478 -19.72 7.24 -13.22
N MET A 479 -19.78 7.52 -11.92
CA MET A 479 -21.03 7.50 -11.16
C MET A 479 -21.98 8.63 -11.54
N ARG A 480 -21.50 9.80 -11.95
CA ARG A 480 -22.38 10.92 -12.36
C ARG A 480 -22.82 10.82 -13.83
N THR A 481 -21.91 10.38 -14.69
CA THR A 481 -22.11 10.41 -16.14
C THR A 481 -22.67 9.10 -16.68
N LEU A 482 -22.11 7.96 -16.24
CA LEU A 482 -22.50 6.64 -16.76
C LEU A 482 -23.58 5.99 -15.89
N TYR A 483 -23.49 6.16 -14.56
CA TYR A 483 -24.32 5.43 -13.60
C TYR A 483 -24.98 6.32 -12.52
N PRO A 484 -25.73 7.38 -12.92
CA PRO A 484 -26.27 8.41 -12.01
C PRO A 484 -27.21 7.87 -10.93
N THR A 485 -27.88 6.75 -11.17
CA THR A 485 -28.85 6.13 -10.23
C THR A 485 -28.31 4.89 -9.52
N SER A 486 -27.09 4.46 -9.86
CA SER A 486 -26.49 3.23 -9.36
C SER A 486 -25.81 3.39 -8.01
N ARG A 487 -25.60 2.25 -7.34
CA ARG A 487 -24.80 2.12 -6.12
C ARG A 487 -23.58 1.25 -6.40
N ALA A 488 -22.42 1.63 -5.89
CA ALA A 488 -21.16 0.96 -6.20
C ALA A 488 -20.42 0.40 -4.99
N VAL A 489 -19.88 -0.81 -5.16
CA VAL A 489 -18.83 -1.36 -4.32
C VAL A 489 -17.49 -0.92 -4.90
N VAL A 490 -16.62 -0.35 -4.07
CA VAL A 490 -15.31 0.20 -4.46
C VAL A 490 -14.21 -0.64 -3.83
N TRP A 491 -13.39 -1.32 -4.61
CA TRP A 491 -12.36 -2.25 -4.16
C TRP A 491 -10.96 -1.66 -4.36
N ALA A 492 -10.27 -1.37 -3.25
CA ALA A 492 -8.87 -0.94 -3.25
C ALA A 492 -8.15 -1.42 -1.98
N HIS A 493 -6.88 -1.07 -1.85
CA HIS A 493 -6.16 -1.17 -0.57
C HIS A 493 -6.81 -0.31 0.53
N ASP A 494 -6.65 -0.70 1.80
CA ASP A 494 -7.19 0.02 2.98
C ASP A 494 -6.84 1.52 2.96
N VAL A 495 -5.60 1.83 2.59
CA VAL A 495 -5.10 3.21 2.52
C VAL A 495 -5.95 4.07 1.57
N HIS A 496 -6.35 3.53 0.42
CA HIS A 496 -7.10 4.26 -0.60
C HIS A 496 -8.56 4.46 -0.19
N VAL A 497 -9.24 3.45 0.37
CA VAL A 497 -10.68 3.58 0.71
C VAL A 497 -10.93 4.27 2.05
N SER A 498 -9.91 4.49 2.86
CA SER A 498 -10.11 5.12 4.17
C SER A 498 -10.66 6.54 4.07
N HIS A 499 -11.52 6.96 5.00
CA HIS A 499 -12.16 8.28 4.97
C HIS A 499 -11.18 9.43 5.17
N GLY A 500 -10.09 9.23 5.92
CA GLY A 500 -9.13 10.28 6.23
C GLY A 500 -9.72 11.61 6.70
N GLY A 501 -9.21 12.70 6.12
CA GLY A 501 -9.70 14.06 6.37
C GLY A 501 -9.04 14.77 7.57
N ASP A 502 -8.19 14.10 8.34
CA ASP A 502 -7.36 14.72 9.38
C ASP A 502 -5.88 14.67 9.00
N ARG A 503 -5.27 15.85 8.80
CA ARG A 503 -3.89 15.99 8.33
C ARG A 503 -2.84 15.36 9.26
N ARG A 504 -3.13 15.25 10.55
CA ARG A 504 -2.17 14.78 11.56
C ARG A 504 -2.40 13.33 11.94
N ARG A 505 -3.66 12.90 11.96
CA ARG A 505 -4.07 11.60 12.50
C ARG A 505 -4.41 10.57 11.44
N SER A 506 -4.71 11.00 10.22
CA SER A 506 -5.08 10.08 9.15
C SER A 506 -3.87 9.58 8.37
N PHE A 507 -4.04 8.45 7.70
CA PHE A 507 -3.14 8.01 6.63
C PHE A 507 -2.95 9.12 5.60
N ASN A 508 -1.82 9.14 4.89
CA ASN A 508 -1.52 10.07 3.80
C ASN A 508 -1.90 11.53 4.07
N ALA A 509 -1.80 11.97 5.34
CA ALA A 509 -2.22 13.30 5.79
C ALA A 509 -3.67 13.68 5.39
N GLY A 510 -4.57 12.70 5.33
CA GLY A 510 -5.99 12.88 5.01
C GLY A 510 -6.29 13.10 3.52
N ALA A 511 -5.36 12.77 2.63
CA ALA A 511 -5.45 12.97 1.19
C ALA A 511 -5.70 11.68 0.38
N GLN A 512 -6.08 10.59 1.04
CA GLN A 512 -6.47 9.35 0.38
C GLN A 512 -7.78 9.48 -0.41
N MET A 513 -8.00 8.57 -1.38
CA MET A 513 -9.14 8.57 -2.28
C MET A 513 -10.48 8.62 -1.51
N GLY A 514 -10.60 7.82 -0.45
CA GLY A 514 -11.78 7.78 0.40
C GLY A 514 -12.06 9.10 1.11
N ALA A 515 -11.06 9.96 1.35
CA ALA A 515 -11.27 11.32 1.86
C ALA A 515 -11.89 12.25 0.81
N HIS A 516 -11.49 12.12 -0.45
CA HIS A 516 -12.15 12.83 -1.54
C HIS A 516 -13.59 12.34 -1.73
N LEU A 517 -13.81 11.01 -1.71
CA LEU A 517 -15.15 10.43 -1.78
C LEU A 517 -16.01 10.85 -0.59
N LYS A 518 -15.44 10.91 0.62
CA LYS A 518 -16.16 11.35 1.82
C LYS A 518 -16.60 12.81 1.73
N ARG A 519 -15.76 13.69 1.18
CA ARG A 519 -16.13 15.10 0.93
C ARG A 519 -17.24 15.22 -0.11
N THR A 520 -17.23 14.39 -1.16
CA THR A 520 -18.21 14.45 -2.24
C THR A 520 -19.55 13.80 -1.88
N TYR A 521 -19.53 12.66 -1.19
CA TYR A 521 -20.71 11.82 -0.94
C TYR A 521 -21.17 11.85 0.53
N GLY A 522 -20.40 12.41 1.46
CA GLY A 522 -20.78 12.55 2.87
C GLY A 522 -21.17 11.22 3.53
N TYR A 523 -22.39 11.13 4.05
CA TYR A 523 -22.90 9.90 4.67
C TYR A 523 -23.25 8.80 3.65
N ASP A 524 -23.27 9.11 2.36
CA ASP A 524 -23.50 8.16 1.28
C ASP A 524 -22.23 7.40 0.86
N TYR A 525 -21.09 7.69 1.49
CA TYR A 525 -19.88 6.88 1.40
C TYR A 525 -19.60 6.18 2.73
N ARG A 526 -19.38 4.87 2.66
CA ARG A 526 -18.94 4.01 3.77
C ARG A 526 -17.67 3.27 3.43
N ALA A 527 -16.81 3.05 4.41
CA ALA A 527 -15.55 2.32 4.22
C ALA A 527 -15.37 1.17 5.21
N PHE A 528 -14.91 0.02 4.71
CA PHE A 528 -14.55 -1.16 5.50
C PHE A 528 -13.08 -1.51 5.30
N SER A 529 -12.36 -1.78 6.39
CA SER A 529 -11.01 -2.35 6.34
C SER A 529 -11.04 -3.87 6.43
N PHE A 530 -10.10 -4.56 5.78
CA PHE A 530 -9.93 -6.02 5.90
C PHE A 530 -8.60 -6.35 6.53
N LEU A 531 -8.65 -7.02 7.68
CA LEU A 531 -7.49 -7.28 8.53
C LEU A 531 -7.31 -8.77 8.83
N THR A 532 -6.07 -9.16 9.12
CA THR A 532 -5.75 -10.53 9.53
C THR A 532 -4.69 -10.60 10.62
N ARG A 533 -4.85 -11.53 11.56
CA ARG A 533 -3.86 -11.72 12.63
C ARG A 533 -2.54 -12.28 12.12
N ALA A 534 -2.57 -13.29 11.27
CA ALA A 534 -1.39 -14.03 10.83
C ALA A 534 -1.72 -14.88 9.60
N GLY A 535 -0.71 -15.49 8.98
CA GLY A 535 -0.92 -16.39 7.85
C GLY A 535 0.07 -16.10 6.73
N ALA A 536 -0.41 -16.13 5.50
CA ALA A 536 0.37 -15.78 4.31
C ALA A 536 -0.45 -14.89 3.37
N TYR A 537 0.26 -14.23 2.46
CA TYR A 537 -0.31 -13.43 1.37
C TYR A 537 0.59 -13.56 0.13
N ARG A 538 0.08 -13.19 -1.04
CA ARG A 538 0.84 -13.13 -2.29
C ARG A 538 1.27 -11.68 -2.56
N ALA A 539 2.51 -11.47 -2.98
CA ALA A 539 3.04 -10.16 -3.32
C ALA A 539 4.22 -10.32 -4.27
N THR A 540 4.72 -9.22 -4.84
CA THR A 540 6.04 -9.28 -5.47
C THR A 540 7.13 -9.42 -4.41
N ARG A 541 8.19 -10.15 -4.74
CA ARG A 541 9.36 -10.30 -3.87
C ARG A 541 10.03 -8.95 -3.63
N GLY A 542 10.13 -8.11 -4.65
CA GLY A 542 10.48 -6.71 -4.50
C GLY A 542 9.80 -5.80 -5.52
N LEU A 543 10.13 -4.52 -5.44
CA LEU A 543 9.70 -3.50 -6.40
C LEU A 543 10.54 -3.47 -7.68
N ALA A 544 11.59 -4.29 -7.78
CA ALA A 544 12.50 -4.32 -8.92
C ALA A 544 12.33 -5.58 -9.79
N ASP A 545 12.22 -6.77 -9.17
CA ASP A 545 12.11 -8.04 -9.89
C ASP A 545 10.67 -8.39 -10.29
N HIS A 546 9.70 -7.85 -9.56
CA HIS A 546 8.27 -8.11 -9.70
C HIS A 546 7.89 -9.61 -9.69
N GLU A 547 8.74 -10.48 -9.14
CA GLU A 547 8.47 -11.92 -9.06
C GLU A 547 7.39 -12.16 -8.00
N MET A 548 6.29 -12.81 -8.36
CA MET A 548 5.20 -13.07 -7.42
C MET A 548 5.54 -14.26 -6.50
N ILE A 549 5.58 -14.02 -5.20
CA ILE A 549 5.84 -15.03 -4.16
C ILE A 549 4.67 -15.16 -3.18
N ALA A 550 4.62 -16.27 -2.45
CA ALA A 550 3.82 -16.41 -1.24
C ALA A 550 4.69 -16.01 -0.05
N ALA A 551 4.36 -14.89 0.60
CA ALA A 551 5.08 -14.37 1.76
C ALA A 551 4.32 -14.67 3.06
N ALA A 552 5.05 -14.97 4.12
CA ALA A 552 4.48 -15.13 5.45
C ALA A 552 4.12 -13.76 6.03
N ALA A 553 2.91 -13.62 6.57
CA ALA A 553 2.50 -12.40 7.27
C ALA A 553 3.03 -12.42 8.70
N TYR A 554 3.70 -11.35 9.13
CA TYR A 554 4.13 -11.20 10.51
C TYR A 554 2.92 -11.28 11.46
N PRO A 555 2.95 -12.12 12.51
CA PRO A 555 1.84 -12.18 13.47
C PRO A 555 1.55 -10.81 14.09
N ALA A 556 0.27 -10.47 14.22
CA ALA A 556 -0.16 -9.19 14.76
C ALA A 556 0.49 -8.90 16.12
N PRO A 557 1.28 -7.81 16.24
CA PRO A 557 2.00 -7.50 17.46
C PRO A 557 1.05 -6.96 18.54
N PRO A 558 1.36 -7.16 19.84
CA PRO A 558 0.58 -6.58 20.93
C PRO A 558 0.34 -5.08 20.77
N GLY A 559 -0.92 -4.66 20.94
CA GLY A 559 -1.33 -3.26 20.78
C GLY A 559 -1.84 -2.89 19.39
N SER A 560 -1.60 -3.73 18.36
CA SER A 560 -2.22 -3.55 17.04
C SER A 560 -3.74 -3.76 17.09
N VAL A 561 -4.46 -3.26 16.08
CA VAL A 561 -5.91 -3.45 15.94
C VAL A 561 -6.24 -4.93 15.80
N GLU A 562 -5.47 -5.67 15.01
CA GLU A 562 -5.62 -7.11 14.76
C GLU A 562 -5.39 -7.93 16.01
N ALA A 563 -4.36 -7.60 16.80
CA ALA A 563 -4.13 -8.26 18.08
C ALA A 563 -5.32 -8.04 19.03
N LEU A 564 -5.87 -6.82 19.07
CA LEU A 564 -7.09 -6.53 19.83
C LEU A 564 -8.28 -7.36 19.35
N LEU A 565 -8.58 -7.36 18.04
CA LEU A 565 -9.71 -8.10 17.46
C LEU A 565 -9.59 -9.61 17.68
N ALA A 566 -8.37 -10.15 17.64
CA ALA A 566 -8.07 -11.55 17.93
C ALA A 566 -8.43 -11.97 19.37
N THR A 567 -8.40 -11.03 20.32
CA THR A 567 -8.76 -11.31 21.73
C THR A 567 -10.26 -11.26 22.02
N LEU A 568 -11.09 -10.82 21.07
CA LEU A 568 -12.52 -10.70 21.31
C LEU A 568 -13.21 -12.07 21.32
N PRO A 569 -14.21 -12.29 22.19
CA PRO A 569 -14.97 -13.52 22.23
C PRO A 569 -15.75 -13.70 20.91
N ARG A 570 -15.79 -14.93 20.40
CA ARG A 570 -16.49 -15.30 19.17
C ARG A 570 -17.04 -16.73 19.26
N ALA A 571 -18.09 -17.00 18.51
CA ALA A 571 -18.70 -18.33 18.46
C ALA A 571 -17.69 -19.37 17.94
N ARG A 572 -17.71 -20.58 18.52
CA ARG A 572 -16.86 -21.69 18.07
C ARG A 572 -17.11 -21.96 16.59
N GLY A 573 -16.05 -22.14 15.82
CA GLY A 573 -16.12 -22.37 14.37
C GLY A 573 -16.20 -21.10 13.51
N SER A 574 -16.26 -19.90 14.11
CA SER A 574 -16.15 -18.65 13.35
C SER A 574 -14.77 -18.54 12.72
N VAL A 575 -14.74 -18.15 11.45
CA VAL A 575 -13.50 -17.91 10.68
C VAL A 575 -13.00 -16.47 10.81
N GLY A 576 -13.85 -15.58 11.34
CA GLY A 576 -13.59 -14.17 11.50
C GLY A 576 -14.70 -13.43 12.23
N LEU A 577 -14.69 -12.11 12.15
CA LEU A 577 -15.76 -11.25 12.64
C LEU A 577 -15.87 -9.98 11.80
N VAL A 578 -17.02 -9.32 11.89
CA VAL A 578 -17.21 -7.93 11.49
C VAL A 578 -17.29 -7.07 12.75
N ALA A 579 -16.66 -5.90 12.78
CA ALA A 579 -16.77 -4.93 13.87
C ALA A 579 -17.31 -3.59 13.36
N ASP A 580 -18.26 -3.00 14.09
CA ASP A 580 -18.73 -1.62 13.87
C ASP A 580 -17.87 -0.65 14.69
N VAL A 581 -17.02 0.12 13.99
CA VAL A 581 -16.07 1.06 14.60
C VAL A 581 -16.53 2.51 14.53
N ARG A 582 -17.79 2.76 14.12
CA ARG A 582 -18.37 4.12 14.13
C ARG A 582 -18.66 4.56 15.57
N VAL A 583 -17.81 5.45 16.07
CA VAL A 583 -17.85 5.90 17.46
C VAL A 583 -17.60 7.40 17.48
N PRO A 584 -18.49 8.22 18.07
CA PRO A 584 -18.22 9.64 18.28
C PRO A 584 -16.97 9.86 19.16
N GLU A 585 -16.17 10.88 18.85
CA GLU A 585 -14.93 11.18 19.59
C GLU A 585 -15.19 11.46 21.09
N HIS A 586 -16.35 12.02 21.41
CA HIS A 586 -16.77 12.32 22.78
C HIS A 586 -17.44 11.15 23.52
N ASP A 587 -17.58 9.97 22.92
CA ASP A 587 -18.19 8.81 23.59
C ASP A 587 -17.29 8.30 24.72
N GLN A 588 -17.75 8.37 25.96
CA GLN A 588 -16.95 7.99 27.14
C GLN A 588 -16.51 6.52 27.17
N ARG A 589 -17.21 5.62 26.47
CA ARG A 589 -16.94 4.17 26.48
C ARG A 589 -16.08 3.74 25.29
N GLY A 590 -16.17 4.45 24.17
CA GLY A 590 -15.54 4.11 22.90
C GLY A 590 -14.46 5.08 22.41
N SER A 591 -14.29 6.26 23.01
CA SER A 591 -13.31 7.28 22.60
C SER A 591 -11.87 6.77 22.55
N TRP A 592 -11.55 5.70 23.27
CA TRP A 592 -10.24 5.05 23.20
C TRP A 592 -9.92 4.46 21.81
N LEU A 593 -10.91 4.21 20.95
CA LEU A 593 -10.70 3.83 19.54
C LEU A 593 -10.18 4.99 18.68
N TRP A 594 -10.26 6.22 19.19
CA TRP A 594 -9.67 7.41 18.57
C TRP A 594 -8.16 7.54 18.84
N GLN A 595 -7.58 6.62 19.61
CA GLN A 595 -6.13 6.56 19.82
C GLN A 595 -5.45 5.80 18.68
N PRO A 596 -4.35 6.33 18.09
CA PRO A 596 -3.64 5.65 17.01
C PRO A 596 -3.09 4.28 17.42
N ARG A 597 -3.42 3.24 16.65
CA ARG A 597 -2.93 1.87 16.86
C ARG A 597 -2.26 1.31 15.61
N PRO A 598 -1.18 0.52 15.74
CA PRO A 598 -0.60 -0.18 14.60
C PRO A 598 -1.65 -1.01 13.87
N ILE A 599 -1.57 -1.02 12.55
CA ILE A 599 -2.41 -1.83 11.67
C ILE A 599 -1.52 -2.39 10.57
N ARG A 600 -1.87 -3.56 10.04
CA ARG A 600 -1.13 -4.17 8.94
C ARG A 600 -1.26 -3.31 7.69
N HIS A 601 -0.14 -3.12 6.99
CA HIS A 601 -0.11 -2.41 5.73
C HIS A 601 0.94 -3.01 4.80
N ILE A 602 0.48 -3.77 3.82
CA ILE A 602 1.35 -4.47 2.87
C ILE A 602 0.78 -4.23 1.47
N GLY A 603 1.44 -3.38 0.70
CA GLY A 603 1.03 -3.08 -0.68
C GLY A 603 1.43 -4.17 -1.67
N TYR A 604 2.04 -3.74 -2.77
CA TYR A 604 2.39 -4.61 -3.90
C TYR A 604 3.55 -5.58 -3.63
N ALA A 605 4.52 -5.18 -2.79
CA ALA A 605 5.71 -5.97 -2.45
C ALA A 605 5.61 -6.59 -1.04
N ALA A 606 6.40 -7.64 -0.79
CA ALA A 606 6.45 -8.30 0.50
C ALA A 606 7.19 -7.44 1.56
N TYR A 607 6.68 -7.45 2.79
CA TYR A 607 7.23 -6.75 3.94
C TYR A 607 7.52 -7.72 5.08
N ASP A 608 8.64 -7.49 5.76
CA ASP A 608 9.09 -8.29 6.87
C ASP A 608 8.23 -8.10 8.14
N TYR A 609 7.85 -6.86 8.44
CA TYR A 609 7.06 -6.48 9.61
C TYR A 609 5.65 -6.04 9.22
N GLY A 610 5.51 -4.96 8.44
CA GLY A 610 4.23 -4.57 7.85
C GLY A 610 3.25 -3.94 8.84
N PHE A 611 3.70 -3.40 9.97
CA PHE A 611 2.91 -2.70 11.00
C PHE A 611 3.47 -1.31 11.31
N GLU A 612 4.09 -0.67 10.33
CA GLU A 612 4.77 0.62 10.48
C GLU A 612 3.77 1.79 10.55
N ILE A 613 2.56 1.63 10.01
CA ILE A 613 1.52 2.65 10.02
C ILE A 613 0.56 2.50 11.21
N ARG A 614 -0.05 3.61 11.62
CA ARG A 614 -1.03 3.66 12.71
C ARG A 614 -2.36 4.21 12.21
N ALA A 615 -3.44 3.53 12.58
CA ALA A 615 -4.81 3.91 12.25
C ALA A 615 -5.52 4.51 13.46
N VAL A 616 -6.32 5.55 13.21
CA VAL A 616 -7.38 5.98 14.12
C VAL A 616 -8.70 5.44 13.57
N MET A 617 -9.18 4.31 14.12
CA MET A 617 -10.21 3.51 13.44
C MET A 617 -11.47 4.28 13.04
N PRO A 618 -12.09 5.11 13.89
CA PRO A 618 -13.30 5.85 13.50
C PRO A 618 -13.03 7.01 12.53
N LEU A 619 -11.78 7.48 12.42
CA LEU A 619 -11.38 8.44 11.38
C LEU A 619 -11.24 7.76 10.02
N GLU A 620 -10.82 6.50 9.99
CA GLU A 620 -10.47 5.82 8.74
C GLU A 620 -11.61 4.97 8.17
N PHE A 621 -12.39 4.30 9.01
CA PHE A 621 -13.35 3.29 8.57
C PHE A 621 -14.65 3.34 9.37
N ASP A 622 -15.75 2.88 8.76
CA ASP A 622 -17.01 2.60 9.46
C ASP A 622 -17.05 1.17 10.03
N GLY A 623 -16.41 0.23 9.34
CA GLY A 623 -16.41 -1.18 9.72
C GLY A 623 -15.08 -1.88 9.48
N VAL A 624 -14.90 -3.02 10.13
CA VAL A 624 -13.73 -3.88 9.93
C VAL A 624 -14.20 -5.31 9.70
N VAL A 625 -13.68 -5.96 8.67
CA VAL A 625 -13.77 -7.40 8.46
C VAL A 625 -12.45 -8.01 8.90
N PHE A 626 -12.47 -8.84 9.92
CA PHE A 626 -11.28 -9.47 10.48
C PHE A 626 -11.29 -10.98 10.24
N VAL A 627 -10.19 -11.49 9.68
CA VAL A 627 -9.97 -12.91 9.42
C VAL A 627 -8.85 -13.42 10.33
N GLU A 628 -9.09 -14.52 11.04
CA GLU A 628 -8.15 -15.00 12.06
C GLU A 628 -6.81 -15.48 11.48
N ARG A 629 -6.86 -16.19 10.37
CA ARG A 629 -5.67 -16.71 9.69
C ARG A 629 -5.92 -16.75 8.19
N THR A 630 -4.91 -16.35 7.42
CA THR A 630 -5.03 -16.20 5.97
C THR A 630 -4.01 -17.03 5.20
N SER A 631 -4.26 -17.20 3.90
CA SER A 631 -3.41 -17.88 2.93
C SER A 631 -3.14 -16.99 1.72
N ALA A 632 -2.03 -17.25 1.03
CA ALA A 632 -1.69 -16.54 -0.20
C ALA A 632 -2.74 -16.82 -1.29
N ALA A 633 -3.18 -15.76 -1.97
CA ALA A 633 -4.07 -15.85 -3.13
C ALA A 633 -3.47 -16.75 -4.20
N ARG A 634 -4.32 -17.50 -4.90
CA ARG A 634 -3.84 -18.52 -5.82
C ARG A 634 -3.55 -17.92 -7.18
N PRO A 635 -2.36 -18.13 -7.76
CA PRO A 635 -2.07 -17.65 -9.10
C PRO A 635 -3.05 -18.24 -10.11
N LEU A 636 -3.55 -17.38 -10.99
CA LEU A 636 -4.28 -17.82 -12.16
C LEU A 636 -3.31 -18.61 -13.07
N ARG A 637 -3.39 -19.94 -13.03
CA ARG A 637 -2.52 -20.88 -13.78
C ARG A 637 -2.89 -20.95 -15.23
#